data_AF-A0A5E4MBF5-F1
#
_entry.id   AF-A0A5E4MBF5-F1
#
_cell.length_a   1.000
_cell.length_b   1.000
_cell.length_c   1.000
_cell.angle_alpha   90.00
_cell.angle_beta   90.00
_cell.angle_gamma   90.00
#
_symmetry.space_group_name_H-M   'P 1'
#
loop_
_entity.id
_entity.type
_entity.pdbx_description
1 polymer ?
#
loop_
_entity_poly.entity_id
_entity_poly.type
_entity_poly.pdbx_seq_one_letter_code
_entity_poly.pdbx_strand_id
1 'polypeptide(L)'
;MFECLIMDLMLTEKEEFMQEHLVVWLQSCLDQPDKLTIYDDLIDGTLIYEVLLLIDPEPLYHGIVSGKNDQSIRIQNINCILKNIKMLYEEELGQVILTMPDCLRLGREPFSKSSFEDMKLLLLLLLGCAVQCPNKESFIERIKTLPIESQHALVHYIKQITESQQIVITQENAEQLTTDLMISHIRQLVKERDQYLQMWTELEEKRFSNSKPIETNLITSISSCGDNQNYALELADWKAKLRKFRHELEEKTESLSEAKEELEQTNITVVKLKEELQQIKVDARSAKAYRDEVDALREKASNYEHLETEIKKYKQKLGDLDYYKSREEELTQNNLLLQETRETLEEQLVKFRRRASQIQDMESQLLHLKQTINTMTLERDAHLRKIDELIHENAQLDLLNKSFQCNESFNKDNDSDNFFEHIGSKDNSLCEQLSTSAQSHALRLELENKKLTSTIECLQENMRHQNNEIILELEKDKKLLSLQLEEIENSRNRVQQHCTSIENELSNIKHEYKKLIEINEILKIKIEIKTEEFEKMKRENKKLEIEIKENNSLHSNEKSDLVQGLELKNSNLERDITKLKGTLDNKLEEIDNLTSEIDMLNKEKEILNKNLDENDKQICRLRFIENEFHDLKSKYTVEVAAAKAIQDDLVSEKRKSQQIMDNLDKLGLALDQSAKPENVLDQIVSSPEVVKAVREKITQDTNMFHEIKTLNVAQMEVDLTSLKSKVHSLNSQHTALQLANTQLAAEKEEAQKELESTNLAFSKLQTLHNQLTIEYEEQLKQKDSLKNDLKEARFSLKEKLTQLKSVESKLKRENEQLKADLITVKHLPAEHAKLKDDFRALFTVNEKLKTDLRNGLDTKELIESHEKEMEILKSKLTDSNARYMVLQQMTSTFVEDRRSLMEHVTMLITQYHELLTQSLEDKEQYHLEEKNNALVDNLLIIYYFYNYYVIL
;
A
#
# COMPACT_ATOMS: atom_id res chain seq x y z
N MET A 1 51.44 13.33 22.65
CA MET A 1 51.27 11.92 22.21
C MET A 1 50.08 11.78 21.27
N PHE A 2 48.87 12.26 21.61
CA PHE A 2 47.73 12.30 20.67
C PHE A 2 47.98 13.18 19.43
N GLU A 3 48.58 14.36 19.57
CA GLU A 3 48.92 15.22 18.42
C GLU A 3 49.98 14.61 17.50
N CYS A 4 51.00 13.93 18.05
CA CYS A 4 51.98 13.20 17.23
C CYS A 4 51.32 12.05 16.46
N LEU A 5 50.39 11.32 17.10
CA LEU A 5 49.70 10.19 16.45
C LEU A 5 48.79 10.66 15.30
N ILE A 6 48.13 11.81 15.46
CA ILE A 6 47.30 12.44 14.41
C ILE A 6 48.20 12.95 13.26
N MET A 7 49.35 13.53 13.59
CA MET A 7 50.29 14.05 12.59
C MET A 7 50.95 12.92 11.78
N ASP A 8 51.29 11.79 12.42
CA ASP A 8 51.80 10.58 11.76
C ASP A 8 50.72 9.93 10.87
N LEU A 9 49.46 9.90 11.31
CA LEU A 9 48.34 9.38 10.51
C LEU A 9 48.11 10.24 9.25
N MET A 10 48.16 11.57 9.39
CA MET A 10 47.98 12.52 8.29
C MET A 10 49.13 12.47 7.29
N LEU A 11 50.37 12.25 7.73
CA LEU A 11 51.50 12.02 6.82
C LEU A 11 51.29 10.73 6.01
N THR A 12 50.81 9.67 6.65
CA THR A 12 50.57 8.38 6.02
C THR A 12 49.48 8.50 4.93
N GLU A 13 48.37 9.19 5.21
CA GLU A 13 47.29 9.38 4.22
C GLU A 13 47.74 10.23 3.00
N LYS A 14 48.59 11.25 3.21
CA LYS A 14 49.18 12.03 2.11
C LYS A 14 50.06 11.16 1.20
N GLU A 15 50.93 10.35 1.81
CA GLU A 15 51.84 9.46 1.07
C GLU A 15 51.05 8.38 0.31
N GLU A 16 50.00 7.83 0.92
CA GLU A 16 49.08 6.88 0.25
C GLU A 16 48.36 7.52 -0.94
N PHE A 17 47.84 8.75 -0.79
CA PHE A 17 47.18 9.45 -1.89
C PHE A 17 48.12 9.72 -3.07
N MET A 18 49.39 10.08 -2.79
CA MET A 18 50.38 10.31 -3.85
C MET A 18 50.73 9.05 -4.65
N GLN A 19 50.43 7.85 -4.12
CA GLN A 19 50.58 6.57 -4.82
C GLN A 19 49.35 6.22 -5.69
N GLU A 20 48.28 7.00 -5.65
CA GLU A 20 47.10 6.76 -6.48
C GLU A 20 47.44 6.89 -7.98
N HIS A 21 46.90 5.97 -8.78
CA HIS A 21 47.20 5.90 -10.21
C HIS A 21 46.74 7.14 -11.00
N LEU A 22 45.76 7.89 -10.48
CA LEU A 22 45.33 9.19 -11.04
C LEU A 22 46.42 10.26 -10.86
N VAL A 23 47.18 10.23 -9.77
CA VAL A 23 48.30 11.15 -9.54
C VAL A 23 49.45 10.83 -10.48
N VAL A 24 49.76 9.53 -10.66
CA VAL A 24 50.76 9.06 -11.63
C VAL A 24 50.41 9.50 -13.06
N TRP A 25 49.14 9.40 -13.43
CA TRP A 25 48.66 9.90 -14.72
C TRP A 25 48.83 11.42 -14.84
N LEU A 26 48.39 12.18 -13.84
CA LEU A 26 48.51 13.65 -13.85
C LEU A 26 49.98 14.07 -13.97
N GLN A 27 50.87 13.48 -13.17
CA GLN A 27 52.32 13.70 -13.24
C GLN A 27 52.87 13.44 -14.64
N SER A 28 52.40 12.39 -15.31
CA SER A 28 52.85 12.08 -16.65
C SER A 28 52.51 13.21 -17.61
N CYS A 29 51.34 13.84 -17.50
CA CYS A 29 50.88 14.92 -18.39
C CYS A 29 51.65 16.23 -18.22
N LEU A 30 52.40 16.42 -17.14
CA LEU A 30 53.19 17.63 -16.90
C LEU A 30 54.47 17.63 -17.74
N ASP A 31 54.88 18.80 -18.23
CA ASP A 31 56.16 18.99 -18.91
C ASP A 31 57.36 18.71 -17.99
N GLN A 32 57.18 18.98 -16.68
CA GLN A 32 58.14 18.72 -15.63
C GLN A 32 57.46 17.89 -14.52
N PRO A 33 57.59 16.54 -14.53
CA PRO A 33 56.94 15.68 -13.54
C PRO A 33 57.45 15.94 -12.11
N ASP A 34 58.68 16.44 -11.96
CA ASP A 34 59.30 16.79 -10.68
C ASP A 34 58.61 17.99 -9.97
N LYS A 35 57.64 18.66 -10.62
CA LYS A 35 56.83 19.70 -9.98
C LYS A 35 55.80 19.14 -8.98
N LEU A 36 55.43 17.86 -9.10
CA LEU A 36 54.42 17.22 -8.26
C LEU A 36 55.08 16.10 -7.46
N THR A 37 55.66 16.44 -6.32
CA THR A 37 56.39 15.50 -5.45
C THR A 37 55.64 15.18 -4.17
N ILE A 38 54.90 16.16 -3.65
CA ILE A 38 54.11 16.05 -2.42
C ILE A 38 52.68 16.51 -2.68
N TYR A 39 51.74 16.05 -1.85
CA TYR A 39 50.33 16.40 -1.99
C TYR A 39 50.08 17.93 -1.92
N ASP A 40 50.90 18.64 -1.14
CA ASP A 40 50.86 20.10 -1.02
C ASP A 40 51.14 20.83 -2.36
N ASP A 41 51.77 20.18 -3.35
CA ASP A 41 51.96 20.75 -4.69
C ASP A 41 50.64 20.74 -5.51
N LEU A 42 49.67 19.91 -5.12
CA LEU A 42 48.41 19.69 -5.84
C LEU A 42 47.26 20.59 -5.35
N ILE A 43 47.24 20.93 -4.05
CA ILE A 43 46.10 21.56 -3.37
C ILE A 43 45.75 22.97 -3.86
N ASP A 44 46.71 23.68 -4.45
CA ASP A 44 46.47 25.01 -5.05
C ASP A 44 45.82 24.93 -6.44
N GLY A 45 45.66 23.72 -7.00
CA GLY A 45 45.03 23.47 -8.30
C GLY A 45 45.84 23.94 -9.51
N THR A 46 47.01 24.55 -9.32
CA THR A 46 47.79 25.14 -10.42
C THR A 46 48.26 24.07 -11.42
N LEU A 47 48.75 22.93 -10.93
CA LEU A 47 49.18 21.81 -11.78
C LEU A 47 48.00 21.09 -12.45
N ILE A 48 46.84 21.03 -11.77
CA ILE A 48 45.60 20.49 -12.34
C ILE A 48 45.15 21.37 -13.51
N TYR A 49 45.25 22.69 -13.35
CA TYR A 49 44.94 23.65 -14.41
C TYR A 49 45.93 23.60 -15.58
N GLU A 50 47.23 23.36 -15.33
CA GLU A 50 48.25 23.15 -16.38
C GLU A 50 47.83 21.98 -17.30
N VAL A 51 47.36 20.87 -16.71
CA VAL A 51 46.83 19.74 -17.49
C VAL A 51 45.48 20.07 -18.15
N LEU A 52 44.59 20.82 -17.48
CA LEU A 52 43.34 21.27 -18.10
C LEU A 52 43.60 22.09 -19.38
N LEU A 53 44.63 22.95 -19.40
CA LEU A 53 45.01 23.72 -20.59
C LEU A 53 45.51 22.86 -21.75
N LEU A 54 45.99 21.64 -21.48
CA LEU A 54 46.31 20.67 -22.53
C LEU A 54 45.06 20.00 -23.13
N ILE A 55 43.99 19.93 -22.34
CA ILE A 55 42.69 19.36 -22.75
C ILE A 55 41.88 20.42 -23.51
N ASP A 56 41.81 21.62 -22.95
CA ASP A 56 41.10 22.78 -23.48
C ASP A 56 42.03 24.01 -23.41
N PRO A 57 42.66 24.39 -24.55
CA PRO A 57 43.58 25.53 -24.60
C PRO A 57 42.93 26.90 -24.36
N GLU A 58 41.61 27.02 -24.54
CA GLU A 58 40.87 28.29 -24.41
C GLU A 58 39.69 28.16 -23.42
N PRO A 59 39.95 27.83 -22.13
CA PRO A 59 38.89 27.59 -21.17
C PRO A 59 38.10 28.87 -20.86
N LEU A 60 36.78 28.78 -20.68
CA LEU A 60 35.94 29.95 -20.45
C LEU A 60 36.33 30.75 -19.19
N TYR A 61 36.65 30.04 -18.10
CA TYR A 61 37.01 30.65 -16.82
C TYR A 61 38.53 30.66 -16.63
N HIS A 62 39.05 31.86 -16.34
CA HIS A 62 40.47 32.13 -16.10
C HIS A 62 40.69 32.71 -14.70
N GLY A 63 41.95 32.83 -14.29
CA GLY A 63 42.32 33.53 -13.04
C GLY A 63 42.90 32.64 -11.95
N ILE A 64 43.56 31.54 -12.33
CA ILE A 64 44.34 30.71 -11.41
C ILE A 64 45.58 31.48 -10.95
N VAL A 65 45.78 31.57 -9.64
CA VAL A 65 46.93 32.24 -9.04
C VAL A 65 47.64 31.27 -8.10
N SER A 66 48.97 31.21 -8.16
CA SER A 66 49.76 30.47 -7.17
C SER A 66 49.71 31.22 -5.83
N GLY A 67 48.83 30.78 -4.93
CA GLY A 67 48.70 31.32 -3.59
C GLY A 67 49.59 30.52 -2.66
N LYS A 68 50.39 31.16 -1.80
CA LYS A 68 51.26 30.48 -0.82
C LYS A 68 50.43 29.80 0.28
N ASN A 69 49.68 28.76 -0.06
CA ASN A 69 48.79 28.03 0.84
C ASN A 69 47.64 28.87 1.43
N ASP A 70 47.18 29.89 0.71
CA ASP A 70 46.04 30.72 1.11
C ASP A 70 44.72 29.99 0.78
N GLN A 71 43.91 29.77 1.81
CA GLN A 71 42.59 29.14 1.69
C GLN A 71 41.69 29.83 0.66
N SER A 72 41.63 31.16 0.65
CA SER A 72 40.76 31.88 -0.27
C SER A 72 41.19 31.69 -1.72
N ILE A 73 42.50 31.64 -1.97
CA ILE A 73 43.05 31.39 -3.31
C ILE A 73 42.81 29.94 -3.73
N ARG A 74 42.97 28.96 -2.83
CA ARG A 74 42.63 27.55 -3.13
C ARG A 74 41.17 27.38 -3.54
N ILE A 75 40.24 27.97 -2.78
CA ILE A 75 38.81 27.93 -3.10
C ILE A 75 38.55 28.54 -4.47
N GLN A 76 39.09 29.73 -4.74
CA GLN A 76 38.93 30.42 -6.02
C GLN A 76 39.48 29.57 -7.18
N ASN A 77 40.67 29.00 -7.03
CA ASN A 77 41.32 28.22 -8.07
C ASN A 77 40.54 26.93 -8.37
N ILE A 78 40.16 26.17 -7.34
CA ILE A 78 39.43 24.91 -7.50
C ILE A 78 38.03 25.18 -8.07
N ASN A 79 37.35 26.24 -7.64
CA ASN A 79 36.07 26.66 -8.21
C ASN A 79 36.20 27.00 -9.71
N CYS A 80 37.27 27.70 -10.10
CA CYS A 80 37.56 27.99 -11.51
C CYS A 80 37.75 26.71 -12.34
N ILE A 81 38.55 25.76 -11.85
CA ILE A 81 38.79 24.47 -12.51
C ILE A 81 37.49 23.68 -12.65
N LEU A 82 36.69 23.58 -11.59
CA LEU A 82 35.42 22.84 -11.60
C LEU A 82 34.40 23.45 -12.56
N LYS A 83 34.34 24.77 -12.68
CA LYS A 83 33.47 25.45 -13.65
C LYS A 83 33.87 25.10 -15.10
N ASN A 84 35.17 25.08 -15.40
CA ASN A 84 35.65 24.67 -16.72
C ASN A 84 35.38 23.19 -17.01
N ILE A 85 35.68 22.28 -16.07
CA ILE A 85 35.38 20.85 -16.22
C ILE A 85 33.89 20.63 -16.46
N LYS A 86 33.03 21.30 -15.68
CA LYS A 86 31.58 21.21 -15.84
C LYS A 86 31.15 21.67 -17.24
N MET A 87 31.67 22.80 -17.71
CA MET A 87 31.38 23.31 -19.04
C MET A 87 31.76 22.30 -20.12
N LEU A 88 32.95 21.69 -20.03
CA LEU A 88 33.37 20.63 -20.96
C LEU A 88 32.40 19.44 -20.98
N TYR A 89 31.94 18.97 -19.81
CA TYR A 89 30.98 17.88 -19.76
C TYR A 89 29.61 18.24 -20.33
N GLU A 90 29.08 19.42 -20.00
CA GLU A 90 27.71 19.81 -20.38
C GLU A 90 27.61 20.30 -21.82
N GLU A 91 28.50 21.21 -22.24
CA GLU A 91 28.42 21.89 -23.53
C GLU A 91 29.14 21.11 -24.64
N GLU A 92 30.35 20.60 -24.37
CA GLU A 92 31.15 19.89 -25.39
C GLU A 92 30.80 18.40 -25.47
N LEU A 93 30.66 17.72 -24.33
CA LEU A 93 30.40 16.27 -24.30
C LEU A 93 28.91 15.91 -24.28
N GLY A 94 28.02 16.86 -23.96
CA GLY A 94 26.57 16.61 -23.85
C GLY A 94 26.19 15.64 -22.73
N GLN A 95 26.96 15.63 -21.64
CA GLN A 95 26.83 14.72 -20.50
C GLN A 95 26.47 15.49 -19.21
N VAL A 96 25.82 14.81 -18.26
CA VAL A 96 25.33 15.43 -17.02
C VAL A 96 26.12 14.90 -15.83
N ILE A 97 26.78 15.76 -15.06
CA ILE A 97 27.55 15.36 -13.86
C ILE A 97 26.64 15.24 -12.63
N LEU A 98 26.47 14.03 -12.12
CA LEU A 98 25.66 13.71 -10.93
C LEU A 98 26.39 13.92 -9.61
N THR A 99 27.73 13.79 -9.60
CA THR A 99 28.53 13.97 -8.38
C THR A 99 29.68 14.92 -8.67
N MET A 100 29.70 16.08 -8.00
CA MET A 100 30.72 17.12 -8.15
C MET A 100 31.58 17.20 -6.88
N PRO A 101 32.91 17.44 -6.99
CA PRO A 101 33.79 17.70 -5.85
C PRO A 101 33.37 18.98 -5.09
N ASP A 102 33.50 18.97 -3.76
CA ASP A 102 33.24 20.14 -2.92
C ASP A 102 34.45 21.09 -2.90
N CYS A 103 34.35 22.20 -3.64
CA CYS A 103 35.41 23.20 -3.72
C CYS A 103 35.75 23.88 -2.39
N LEU A 104 34.77 24.05 -1.50
CA LEU A 104 34.97 24.69 -0.20
C LEU A 104 35.71 23.76 0.74
N ARG A 105 35.37 22.46 0.72
CA ARG A 105 36.06 21.44 1.51
C ARG A 105 37.52 21.29 1.08
N LEU A 106 37.75 21.16 -0.23
CA LEU A 106 39.11 21.11 -0.80
C LEU A 106 39.94 22.35 -0.44
N GLY A 107 39.32 23.53 -0.40
CA GLY A 107 40.01 24.76 -0.04
C GLY A 107 40.28 24.93 1.46
N ARG A 108 39.30 24.63 2.32
CA ARG A 108 39.36 24.84 3.79
C ARG A 108 40.17 23.79 4.53
N GLU A 109 39.90 22.53 4.22
CA GLU A 109 40.43 21.38 4.96
C GLU A 109 41.13 20.42 3.99
N PRO A 110 42.18 20.86 3.26
CA PRO A 110 42.77 20.09 2.16
C PRO A 110 43.30 18.71 2.56
N PHE A 111 43.60 18.51 3.85
CA PHE A 111 44.17 17.29 4.41
C PHE A 111 43.16 16.38 5.11
N SER A 112 41.86 16.64 4.97
CA SER A 112 40.84 15.74 5.53
C SER A 112 40.66 14.51 4.64
N LYS A 113 40.27 13.37 5.24
CA LYS A 113 39.92 12.16 4.49
C LYS A 113 38.93 12.40 3.35
N SER A 114 37.91 13.21 3.62
CA SER A 114 36.90 13.55 2.62
C SER A 114 37.41 14.48 1.53
N SER A 115 38.42 15.31 1.81
CA SER A 115 39.10 16.13 0.80
C SER A 115 39.95 15.29 -0.14
N PHE A 116 40.57 14.21 0.34
CA PHE A 116 41.25 13.26 -0.55
C PHE A 116 40.27 12.58 -1.51
N GLU A 117 39.06 12.23 -1.05
CA GLU A 117 38.01 11.68 -1.92
C GLU A 117 37.54 12.69 -2.98
N ASP A 118 37.35 13.96 -2.60
CA ASP A 118 37.02 15.03 -3.55
C ASP A 118 38.14 15.29 -4.55
N MET A 119 39.40 15.26 -4.11
CA MET A 119 40.55 15.46 -4.98
C MET A 119 40.65 14.30 -5.97
N LYS A 120 40.42 13.07 -5.51
CA LYS A 120 40.34 11.89 -6.38
C LYS A 120 39.23 12.06 -7.43
N LEU A 121 38.06 12.52 -7.01
CA LEU A 121 36.93 12.77 -7.92
C LEU A 121 37.24 13.89 -8.92
N LEU A 122 37.91 14.97 -8.50
CA LEU A 122 38.37 16.05 -9.37
C LEU A 122 39.33 15.53 -10.45
N LEU A 123 40.34 14.74 -10.06
CA LEU A 123 41.28 14.14 -11.00
C LEU A 123 40.61 13.11 -11.93
N LEU A 124 39.62 12.37 -11.43
CA LEU A 124 38.85 11.43 -12.23
C LEU A 124 38.01 12.14 -13.31
N LEU A 125 37.35 13.25 -12.96
CA LEU A 125 36.61 14.07 -13.91
C LEU A 125 37.56 14.69 -14.94
N LEU A 126 38.73 15.19 -14.52
CA LEU A 126 39.74 15.70 -15.43
C LEU A 126 40.25 14.64 -16.41
N LEU A 127 40.51 13.41 -15.94
CA LEU A 127 40.85 12.28 -16.80
C LEU A 127 39.73 11.99 -17.81
N GLY A 128 38.48 12.04 -17.35
CA GLY A 128 37.32 11.84 -18.21
C GLY A 128 37.19 12.92 -19.30
N CYS A 129 37.54 14.18 -19.01
CA CYS A 129 37.70 15.21 -20.04
C CYS A 129 38.85 14.85 -21.00
N ALA A 130 40.03 14.49 -20.46
CA ALA A 130 41.22 14.22 -21.26
C ALA A 130 41.04 13.09 -22.28
N VAL A 131 40.36 12.00 -21.89
CA VAL A 131 40.14 10.84 -22.77
C VAL A 131 38.97 11.01 -23.75
N GLN A 132 38.19 12.08 -23.60
CA GLN A 132 37.05 12.41 -24.47
C GLN A 132 37.24 13.70 -25.27
N CYS A 133 38.30 14.48 -25.01
CA CYS A 133 38.60 15.71 -25.73
C CYS A 133 39.06 15.46 -27.19
N PRO A 134 39.11 16.52 -28.03
CA PRO A 134 39.58 16.40 -29.41
C PRO A 134 41.01 15.82 -29.53
N ASN A 135 41.88 16.09 -28.56
CA ASN A 135 43.27 15.60 -28.52
C ASN A 135 43.44 14.33 -27.63
N LYS A 136 42.38 13.54 -27.45
CA LYS A 136 42.40 12.34 -26.60
C LYS A 136 43.50 11.34 -26.95
N GLU A 137 43.88 11.23 -28.22
CA GLU A 137 44.92 10.28 -28.66
C GLU A 137 46.26 10.53 -27.96
N SER A 138 46.66 11.78 -27.78
CA SER A 138 47.88 12.15 -27.04
C SER A 138 47.84 11.66 -25.59
N PHE A 139 46.71 11.83 -24.90
CA PHE A 139 46.53 11.36 -23.53
C PHE A 139 46.49 9.82 -23.45
N ILE A 140 45.84 9.16 -24.41
CA ILE A 140 45.78 7.70 -24.47
C ILE A 140 47.16 7.09 -24.77
N GLU A 141 47.95 7.68 -25.67
CA GLU A 141 49.33 7.27 -25.91
C GLU A 141 50.18 7.42 -24.65
N ARG A 142 50.00 8.51 -23.91
CA ARG A 142 50.70 8.73 -22.64
C ARG A 142 50.34 7.68 -21.60
N ILE A 143 49.05 7.35 -21.45
CA ILE A 143 48.60 6.26 -20.58
C ILE A 143 49.28 4.93 -20.96
N LYS A 144 49.41 4.61 -22.25
CA LYS A 144 50.10 3.39 -22.72
C LYS A 144 51.59 3.32 -22.37
N THR A 145 52.23 4.44 -22.03
CA THR A 145 53.63 4.48 -21.58
C THR A 145 53.80 4.26 -20.08
N LEU A 146 52.71 4.30 -19.30
CA LEU A 146 52.73 4.10 -17.85
C LEU A 146 52.94 2.62 -17.47
N PRO A 147 53.28 2.30 -16.21
CA PRO A 147 53.33 0.92 -15.72
C PRO A 147 52.02 0.17 -15.95
N ILE A 148 52.09 -1.15 -16.15
CA ILE A 148 50.94 -2.00 -16.50
C ILE A 148 49.83 -1.91 -15.44
N GLU A 149 50.21 -1.85 -14.17
CA GLU A 149 49.30 -1.68 -13.04
C GLU A 149 48.53 -0.35 -13.14
N SER A 150 49.23 0.73 -13.49
CA SER A 150 48.62 2.05 -13.72
C SER A 150 47.70 2.05 -14.93
N GLN A 151 48.09 1.39 -16.03
CA GLN A 151 47.24 1.25 -17.21
C GLN A 151 45.92 0.56 -16.86
N HIS A 152 45.96 -0.57 -16.15
CA HIS A 152 44.75 -1.29 -15.75
C HIS A 152 43.85 -0.47 -14.82
N ALA A 153 44.42 0.21 -13.82
CA ALA A 153 43.67 1.08 -12.93
C ALA A 153 43.02 2.26 -13.68
N LEU A 154 43.76 2.90 -14.60
CA LEU A 154 43.25 4.01 -15.40
C LEU A 154 42.15 3.56 -16.38
N VAL A 155 42.25 2.37 -16.96
CA VAL A 155 41.16 1.80 -17.77
C VAL A 155 39.89 1.61 -16.92
N HIS A 156 40.02 1.17 -15.68
CA HIS A 156 38.88 1.08 -14.77
C HIS A 156 38.29 2.46 -14.47
N TYR A 157 39.12 3.48 -14.22
CA TYR A 157 38.67 4.85 -14.01
C TYR A 157 37.99 5.45 -15.25
N ILE A 158 38.52 5.19 -16.45
CA ILE A 158 37.90 5.62 -17.71
C ILE A 158 36.51 4.99 -17.83
N LYS A 159 36.38 3.67 -17.64
CA LYS A 159 35.06 3.01 -17.66
C LYS A 159 34.13 3.57 -16.59
N GLN A 160 34.64 3.83 -15.40
CA GLN A 160 33.85 4.41 -14.32
C GLN A 160 33.29 5.79 -14.70
N ILE A 161 34.02 6.60 -15.46
CA ILE A 161 33.54 7.95 -15.82
C ILE A 161 32.77 8.00 -17.16
N THR A 162 33.00 7.05 -18.07
CA THR A 162 32.34 7.02 -19.39
C THR A 162 31.17 6.05 -19.48
N GLU A 163 31.14 4.98 -18.68
CA GLU A 163 30.12 3.92 -18.75
C GLU A 163 29.20 3.88 -17.51
N SER A 164 29.66 4.34 -16.34
CA SER A 164 28.87 4.27 -15.08
C SER A 164 27.93 5.46 -14.91
N GLN A 165 26.67 5.17 -14.58
CA GLN A 165 25.61 6.15 -14.35
C GLN A 165 25.64 6.79 -12.95
N GLN A 166 26.68 6.54 -12.13
CA GLN A 166 26.76 7.07 -10.76
C GLN A 166 27.38 8.48 -10.70
N ILE A 167 28.33 8.77 -11.59
CA ILE A 167 29.07 10.03 -11.60
C ILE A 167 28.63 10.91 -12.76
N VAL A 168 28.46 10.34 -13.95
CA VAL A 168 28.08 11.06 -15.17
C VAL A 168 27.00 10.27 -15.93
N ILE A 169 25.98 10.97 -16.42
CA ILE A 169 24.99 10.41 -17.35
C ILE A 169 25.31 10.90 -18.76
N THR A 170 25.73 9.98 -19.62
CA THR A 170 25.93 10.22 -21.06
C THR A 170 24.59 10.29 -21.79
N GLN A 171 24.52 11.01 -22.91
CA GLN A 171 23.32 11.11 -23.74
C GLN A 171 22.79 9.74 -24.21
N GLU A 172 23.66 8.79 -24.61
CA GLU A 172 23.24 7.44 -25.02
C GLU A 172 22.58 6.64 -23.89
N ASN A 173 23.18 6.67 -22.69
CA ASN A 173 22.59 6.04 -21.49
C ASN A 173 21.27 6.70 -21.07
N ALA A 174 21.12 8.01 -21.31
CA ALA A 174 19.86 8.70 -21.10
C ALA A 174 18.78 8.19 -22.08
N GLU A 175 19.10 8.01 -23.35
CA GLU A 175 18.14 7.52 -24.37
C GLU A 175 17.73 6.05 -24.16
N GLN A 176 18.56 5.25 -23.49
CA GLN A 176 18.23 3.85 -23.15
C GLN A 176 17.27 3.71 -21.96
N LEU A 177 17.05 4.77 -21.18
CA LEU A 177 16.13 4.77 -20.04
C LEU A 177 14.73 5.09 -20.53
N THR A 178 13.78 4.19 -20.27
CA THR A 178 12.38 4.24 -20.78
C THR A 178 11.51 5.38 -20.25
N THR A 179 12.08 6.31 -19.48
CA THR A 179 11.36 7.40 -18.83
C THR A 179 12.05 8.75 -19.04
N ASP A 180 11.84 9.36 -20.21
CA ASP A 180 12.32 10.72 -20.55
C ASP A 180 11.98 11.76 -19.46
N LEU A 181 10.83 11.58 -18.79
CA LEU A 181 10.39 12.43 -17.69
C LEU A 181 11.30 12.31 -16.44
N MET A 182 11.87 11.14 -16.18
CA MET A 182 12.79 10.96 -15.05
C MET A 182 14.13 11.64 -15.33
N ILE A 183 14.64 11.51 -16.56
CA ILE A 183 15.90 12.14 -16.96
C ILE A 183 15.78 13.65 -17.00
N SER A 184 14.67 14.19 -17.52
CA SER A 184 14.43 15.63 -17.47
C SER A 184 14.36 16.14 -16.03
N HIS A 185 13.75 15.36 -15.12
CA HIS A 185 13.75 15.70 -13.69
C HIS A 185 15.14 15.61 -13.05
N ILE A 186 15.95 14.61 -13.38
CA ILE A 186 17.33 14.49 -12.90
C ILE A 186 18.16 15.67 -13.40
N ARG A 187 18.06 16.03 -14.68
CA ARG A 187 18.72 17.22 -15.26
C ARG A 187 18.30 18.50 -14.54
N GLN A 188 17.02 18.65 -14.23
CA GLN A 188 16.52 19.80 -13.47
C GLN A 188 17.10 19.82 -12.05
N LEU A 189 17.10 18.69 -11.33
CA LEU A 189 17.65 18.58 -9.98
C LEU A 189 19.16 18.87 -9.94
N VAL A 190 19.91 18.39 -10.93
CA VAL A 190 21.34 18.70 -11.07
C VAL A 190 21.55 20.20 -11.30
N LYS A 191 20.74 20.83 -12.15
CA LYS A 191 20.78 22.27 -12.39
C LYS A 191 20.46 23.07 -11.12
N GLU A 192 19.45 22.67 -10.36
CA GLU A 192 19.10 23.29 -9.07
C GLU A 192 20.24 23.12 -8.05
N ARG A 193 20.80 21.90 -7.89
CA ARG A 193 21.95 21.63 -7.03
C ARG A 193 23.11 22.58 -7.34
N ASP A 194 23.45 22.71 -8.62
CA ASP A 194 24.59 23.52 -9.04
C ASP A 194 24.36 25.01 -8.85
N GLN A 195 23.13 25.49 -9.07
CA GLN A 195 22.75 26.86 -8.72
C GLN A 195 22.94 27.14 -7.23
N TYR A 196 22.53 26.21 -6.36
CA TYR A 196 22.73 26.35 -4.92
C TYR A 196 24.21 26.31 -4.52
N LEU A 197 25.00 25.39 -5.09
CA LEU A 197 26.45 25.30 -4.82
C LEU A 197 27.18 26.57 -5.29
N GLN A 198 26.80 27.12 -6.45
CA GLN A 198 27.35 28.37 -6.95
C GLN A 198 27.01 29.54 -6.01
N MET A 199 25.75 29.69 -5.64
CA MET A 199 25.31 30.73 -4.69
C MET A 199 26.03 30.61 -3.34
N TRP A 200 26.20 29.40 -2.85
CA TRP A 200 26.90 29.11 -1.60
C TRP A 200 28.37 29.52 -1.67
N THR A 201 29.05 29.23 -2.78
CA THR A 201 30.45 29.59 -3.00
C THR A 201 30.61 31.12 -3.13
N GLU A 202 29.72 31.80 -3.86
CA GLU A 202 29.73 33.26 -4.02
C GLU A 202 29.46 34.01 -2.70
N LEU A 203 28.57 33.49 -1.86
CA LEU A 203 28.32 34.03 -0.51
C LEU A 203 29.57 33.92 0.37
N GLU A 204 30.33 32.84 0.22
CA GLU A 204 31.54 32.61 1.00
C GLU A 204 32.72 33.47 0.51
N GLU A 205 32.89 33.65 -0.80
CA GLU A 205 33.87 34.59 -1.37
C GLU A 205 33.64 36.05 -0.89
N LYS A 206 32.37 36.45 -0.73
CA LYS A 206 32.00 37.76 -0.18
C LYS A 206 32.35 37.92 1.30
N ARG A 207 32.32 36.84 2.09
CA ARG A 207 32.73 36.88 3.52
C ARG A 207 34.22 37.13 3.68
N PHE A 208 35.07 36.53 2.83
CA PHE A 208 36.51 36.75 2.89
C PHE A 208 36.92 38.17 2.45
N SER A 209 36.24 38.72 1.46
CA SER A 209 36.51 40.08 0.93
C SER A 209 36.28 41.19 1.97
N ASN A 210 35.37 40.98 2.93
CA ASN A 210 35.06 41.94 4.00
C ASN A 210 35.97 41.85 5.24
N SER A 211 36.97 40.96 5.24
CA SER A 211 37.80 40.65 6.42
C SER A 211 39.24 41.16 6.37
N LYS A 212 39.63 41.97 5.36
CA LYS A 212 40.99 42.54 5.32
C LYS A 212 41.14 43.69 6.34
N PRO A 213 42.19 43.67 7.18
CA PRO A 213 42.42 44.72 8.18
C PRO A 213 42.96 46.00 7.52
N ILE A 214 42.31 47.12 7.82
CA ILE A 214 42.78 48.47 7.46
C ILE A 214 43.79 48.88 8.55
N GLU A 215 45.08 48.80 8.25
CA GLU A 215 46.11 49.47 9.05
C GLU A 215 46.94 50.43 8.18
N THR A 216 47.31 51.54 8.82
CA THR A 216 48.28 52.57 8.43
C THR A 216 47.93 53.55 7.31
N ASN A 217 47.47 54.76 7.70
CA ASN A 217 47.90 56.05 7.12
C ASN A 217 47.28 57.28 7.82
N LEU A 218 47.48 57.46 9.13
CA LEU A 218 47.06 58.68 9.84
C LEU A 218 48.05 59.12 10.93
N ILE A 219 49.30 59.42 10.56
CA ILE A 219 50.17 60.26 11.39
C ILE A 219 51.07 61.12 10.48
N THR A 220 50.56 62.24 9.97
CA THR A 220 51.39 63.43 9.73
C THR A 220 50.50 64.67 9.64
N SER A 221 51.06 65.82 10.02
CA SER A 221 50.60 67.20 9.84
C SER A 221 49.61 67.78 10.85
N ILE A 222 50.15 68.09 12.04
CA ILE A 222 49.72 69.25 12.85
C ILE A 222 50.66 70.40 12.49
N SER A 223 50.16 71.40 11.74
CA SER A 223 50.48 72.84 11.91
C SER A 223 50.03 73.65 10.68
N SER A 224 48.98 74.48 10.80
CA SER A 224 49.08 75.94 10.61
C SER A 224 47.71 76.61 10.74
N CYS A 225 47.71 77.80 11.30
CA CYS A 225 46.56 78.62 11.63
C CYS A 225 45.95 79.26 10.37
N GLY A 226 45.18 78.49 9.60
CA GLY A 226 44.28 78.93 8.52
C GLY A 226 42.98 78.10 8.43
N ASP A 227 42.77 77.28 9.45
CA ASP A 227 42.20 75.95 9.29
C ASP A 227 40.78 75.82 9.85
N ASN A 228 40.27 76.81 10.59
CA ASN A 228 38.92 76.68 11.19
C ASN A 228 37.79 76.68 10.14
N GLN A 229 37.99 77.32 8.98
CA GLN A 229 37.02 77.24 7.87
C GLN A 229 37.20 75.97 7.05
N ASN A 230 38.42 75.49 6.84
CA ASN A 230 38.70 74.23 6.15
C ASN A 230 38.28 73.02 7.00
N TYR A 231 38.53 73.01 8.32
CA TYR A 231 38.01 72.00 9.23
C TYR A 231 36.50 72.09 9.39
N ALA A 232 35.88 73.27 9.32
CA ALA A 232 34.42 73.37 9.32
C ALA A 232 33.82 72.81 8.02
N LEU A 233 34.44 73.07 6.87
CA LEU A 233 34.06 72.47 5.58
C LEU A 233 34.29 70.97 5.56
N GLU A 234 35.47 70.49 5.98
CA GLU A 234 35.78 69.07 6.07
C GLU A 234 34.87 68.37 7.08
N LEU A 235 34.57 68.98 8.23
CA LEU A 235 33.60 68.45 9.19
C LEU A 235 32.18 68.45 8.60
N ALA A 236 31.81 69.42 7.77
CA ALA A 236 30.55 69.42 7.04
C ALA A 236 30.51 68.31 5.98
N ASP A 237 31.61 68.07 5.27
CA ASP A 237 31.77 66.99 4.30
C ASP A 237 31.76 65.62 4.97
N TRP A 238 32.43 65.46 6.11
CA TRP A 238 32.38 64.24 6.92
C TRP A 238 31.00 64.01 7.53
N LYS A 239 30.29 65.07 7.95
CA LYS A 239 28.89 64.99 8.37
C LYS A 239 27.96 64.63 7.21
N ALA A 240 28.20 65.15 6.01
CA ALA A 240 27.44 64.83 4.80
C ALA A 240 27.67 63.37 4.39
N LYS A 241 28.92 62.90 4.39
CA LYS A 241 29.29 61.49 4.18
C LYS A 241 28.66 60.58 5.24
N LEU A 242 28.66 60.98 6.52
CA LEU A 242 28.02 60.22 7.59
C LEU A 242 26.49 60.12 7.38
N ARG A 243 25.83 61.21 6.96
CA ARG A 243 24.40 61.17 6.61
C ARG A 243 24.14 60.27 5.41
N LYS A 244 25.01 60.33 4.39
CA LYS A 244 24.93 59.47 3.22
C LYS A 244 25.08 58.00 3.60
N PHE A 245 26.09 57.64 4.40
CA PHE A 245 26.27 56.27 4.89
C PHE A 245 25.13 55.81 5.81
N ARG A 246 24.54 56.70 6.61
CA ARG A 246 23.33 56.36 7.39
C ARG A 246 22.15 56.07 6.48
N HIS A 247 21.92 56.90 5.48
CA HIS A 247 20.84 56.70 4.52
C HIS A 247 21.05 55.43 3.68
N GLU A 248 22.26 55.19 3.18
CA GLU A 248 22.63 53.95 2.49
C GLU A 248 22.44 52.73 3.42
N LEU A 249 22.78 52.83 4.70
CA LEU A 249 22.55 51.75 5.66
C LEU A 249 21.05 51.52 5.90
N GLU A 250 20.26 52.60 6.02
CA GLU A 250 18.81 52.54 6.18
C GLU A 250 18.14 51.87 4.96
N GLU A 251 18.52 52.29 3.75
CA GLU A 251 18.06 51.70 2.48
C GLU A 251 18.47 50.22 2.39
N LYS A 252 19.71 49.87 2.75
CA LYS A 252 20.14 48.46 2.79
C LYS A 252 19.41 47.65 3.86
N THR A 253 19.06 48.24 5.00
CA THR A 253 18.25 47.55 6.01
C THR A 253 16.81 47.34 5.57
N GLU A 254 16.23 48.28 4.83
CA GLU A 254 14.90 48.18 4.24
C GLU A 254 14.88 47.09 3.15
N SER A 255 15.81 47.14 2.20
CA SER A 255 15.93 46.08 1.17
C SER A 255 16.20 44.69 1.77
N LEU A 256 16.94 44.60 2.88
CA LEU A 256 17.13 43.34 3.59
C LEU A 256 15.84 42.84 4.25
N SER A 257 14.99 43.75 4.75
CA SER A 257 13.68 43.41 5.29
C SER A 257 12.76 42.87 4.20
N GLU A 258 12.69 43.55 3.06
CA GLU A 258 11.91 43.11 1.89
C GLU A 258 12.36 41.73 1.41
N ALA A 259 13.67 41.52 1.24
CA ALA A 259 14.21 40.23 0.82
C ALA A 259 13.93 39.10 1.83
N LYS A 260 13.87 39.41 3.14
CA LYS A 260 13.48 38.43 4.17
C LYS A 260 12.00 38.08 4.08
N GLU A 261 11.13 39.05 3.82
CA GLU A 261 9.71 38.81 3.62
C GLU A 261 9.43 37.98 2.36
N GLU A 262 10.13 38.27 1.26
CA GLU A 262 10.08 37.46 0.04
C GLU A 262 10.59 36.03 0.27
N LEU A 263 11.67 35.87 1.04
CA LEU A 263 12.18 34.55 1.42
C LEU A 263 11.16 33.77 2.27
N GLU A 264 10.48 34.43 3.21
CA GLU A 264 9.46 33.79 4.03
C GLU A 264 8.23 33.39 3.20
N GLN A 265 7.79 34.27 2.28
CA GLN A 265 6.71 33.96 1.35
C GLN A 265 7.06 32.78 0.45
N THR A 266 8.27 32.75 -0.12
CA THR A 266 8.73 31.63 -0.95
C THR A 266 8.83 30.34 -0.13
N ASN A 267 9.34 30.36 1.10
CA ASN A 267 9.33 29.21 2.00
C ASN A 267 7.91 28.67 2.25
N ILE A 268 6.93 29.54 2.52
CA ILE A 268 5.53 29.14 2.69
C ILE A 268 4.99 28.49 1.41
N THR A 269 5.32 29.02 0.23
CA THR A 269 4.90 28.39 -1.04
C THR A 269 5.55 27.03 -1.27
N VAL A 270 6.84 26.88 -0.94
CA VAL A 270 7.56 25.61 -1.05
C VAL A 270 6.96 24.55 -0.12
N VAL A 271 6.61 24.93 1.12
CA VAL A 271 5.93 24.01 2.05
C VAL A 271 4.57 23.59 1.49
N LYS A 272 3.76 24.51 0.97
CA LYS A 272 2.48 24.20 0.35
C LYS A 272 2.64 23.27 -0.86
N LEU A 273 3.62 23.52 -1.73
CA LEU A 273 3.89 22.66 -2.90
C LEU A 273 4.38 21.27 -2.48
N LYS A 274 5.17 21.15 -1.40
CA LYS A 274 5.57 19.86 -0.84
C LYS A 274 4.38 19.07 -0.28
N GLU A 275 3.46 19.75 0.39
CA GLU A 275 2.22 19.15 0.88
C GLU A 275 1.31 18.68 -0.29
N GLU A 276 1.15 19.51 -1.32
CA GLU A 276 0.40 19.15 -2.53
C GLU A 276 1.02 17.96 -3.27
N LEU A 277 2.36 17.94 -3.41
CA LEU A 277 3.07 16.82 -4.02
C LEU A 277 2.92 15.52 -3.22
N GLN A 278 2.91 15.61 -1.88
CA GLN A 278 2.65 14.45 -1.03
C GLN A 278 1.20 13.96 -1.18
N GLN A 279 0.23 14.87 -1.28
CA GLN A 279 -1.17 14.53 -1.53
C GLN A 279 -1.34 13.83 -2.88
N ILE A 280 -0.75 14.38 -3.95
CA ILE A 280 -0.79 13.78 -5.29
C ILE A 280 -0.16 12.37 -5.28
N LYS A 281 0.93 12.14 -4.53
CA LYS A 281 1.52 10.80 -4.37
C LYS A 281 0.56 9.81 -3.71
N VAL A 282 -0.20 10.24 -2.70
CA VAL A 282 -1.21 9.39 -2.04
C VAL A 282 -2.36 9.10 -3.01
N ASP A 283 -2.83 10.11 -3.74
CA ASP A 283 -3.92 9.97 -4.72
C ASP A 283 -3.52 9.07 -5.90
N ALA A 284 -2.26 9.13 -6.35
CA ALA A 284 -1.74 8.23 -7.38
C ALA A 284 -1.70 6.76 -6.91
N ARG A 285 -1.40 6.52 -5.63
CA ARG A 285 -1.42 5.17 -5.03
C ARG A 285 -2.84 4.63 -4.90
N SER A 286 -3.79 5.46 -4.46
CA SER A 286 -5.20 5.04 -4.38
C SER A 286 -5.81 4.80 -5.76
N ALA A 287 -5.50 5.64 -6.75
CA ALA A 287 -5.92 5.42 -8.14
C ALA A 287 -5.36 4.11 -8.72
N LYS A 288 -4.12 3.74 -8.37
CA LYS A 288 -3.57 2.42 -8.75
C LYS A 288 -4.36 1.28 -8.11
N ALA A 289 -4.63 1.36 -6.81
CA ALA A 289 -5.41 0.32 -6.11
C ALA A 289 -6.82 0.15 -6.72
N TYR A 290 -7.49 1.25 -7.08
CA TYR A 290 -8.79 1.17 -7.77
C TYR A 290 -8.71 0.54 -9.17
N ARG A 291 -7.63 0.78 -9.92
CA ARG A 291 -7.41 0.09 -11.20
C ARG A 291 -7.23 -1.41 -10.99
N ASP A 292 -6.42 -1.80 -10.01
CA ASP A 292 -6.20 -3.21 -9.68
C ASP A 292 -7.51 -3.91 -9.26
N GLU A 293 -8.38 -3.22 -8.51
CA GLU A 293 -9.72 -3.73 -8.14
C GLU A 293 -10.66 -3.87 -9.35
N VAL A 294 -10.67 -2.88 -10.25
CA VAL A 294 -11.44 -2.95 -11.50
C VAL A 294 -10.98 -4.12 -12.37
N ASP A 295 -9.67 -4.35 -12.48
CA ASP A 295 -9.13 -5.46 -13.27
C ASP A 295 -9.49 -6.82 -12.64
N ALA A 296 -9.43 -6.95 -11.31
CA ALA A 296 -9.90 -8.14 -10.61
C ALA A 296 -11.41 -8.39 -10.80
N LEU A 297 -12.23 -7.34 -10.83
CA LEU A 297 -13.66 -7.45 -11.11
C LEU A 297 -13.93 -7.84 -12.57
N ARG A 298 -13.15 -7.35 -13.53
CA ARG A 298 -13.23 -7.75 -14.94
C ARG A 298 -12.91 -9.22 -15.14
N GLU A 299 -11.87 -9.72 -14.49
CA GLU A 299 -11.51 -11.14 -14.54
C GLU A 299 -12.63 -12.02 -13.95
N LYS A 300 -13.17 -11.63 -12.78
CA LYS A 300 -14.33 -12.31 -12.19
C LYS A 300 -15.53 -12.32 -13.12
N ALA A 301 -15.86 -11.20 -13.75
CA ALA A 301 -16.97 -11.11 -14.70
C ALA A 301 -16.78 -12.05 -15.90
N SER A 302 -15.57 -12.11 -16.46
CA SER A 302 -15.24 -13.04 -17.55
C SER A 302 -15.38 -14.51 -17.12
N ASN A 303 -14.97 -14.85 -15.89
CA ASN A 303 -15.17 -16.19 -15.33
C ASN A 303 -16.66 -16.52 -15.15
N TYR A 304 -17.49 -15.56 -14.73
CA TYR A 304 -18.93 -15.75 -14.65
C TYR A 304 -19.56 -16.00 -16.03
N GLU A 305 -19.15 -15.25 -17.06
CA GLU A 305 -19.60 -15.50 -18.44
C GLU A 305 -19.22 -16.91 -18.90
N HIS A 306 -18.00 -17.36 -18.62
CA HIS A 306 -17.57 -18.73 -18.94
C HIS A 306 -18.45 -19.78 -18.25
N LEU A 307 -18.65 -19.65 -16.93
CA LEU A 307 -19.52 -20.56 -16.17
C LEU A 307 -20.96 -20.54 -16.68
N GLU A 308 -21.49 -19.39 -17.09
CA GLU A 308 -22.83 -19.30 -17.67
C GLU A 308 -22.92 -20.06 -18.99
N THR A 309 -21.88 -19.99 -19.83
CA THR A 309 -21.83 -20.79 -21.07
C THR A 309 -21.76 -22.28 -20.80
N GLU A 310 -21.01 -22.72 -19.78
CA GLU A 310 -20.96 -24.13 -19.37
C GLU A 310 -22.32 -24.60 -18.82
N ILE A 311 -22.98 -23.81 -17.98
CA ILE A 311 -24.33 -24.11 -17.49
C ILE A 311 -25.31 -24.25 -18.65
N LYS A 312 -25.24 -23.40 -19.68
CA LYS A 312 -26.06 -23.53 -20.89
C LYS A 312 -25.80 -24.86 -21.61
N LYS A 313 -24.52 -25.25 -21.77
CA LYS A 313 -24.14 -26.54 -22.36
C LYS A 313 -24.66 -27.72 -21.54
N TYR A 314 -24.56 -27.67 -20.22
CA TYR A 314 -25.07 -28.73 -19.35
C TYR A 314 -26.60 -28.83 -19.37
N LYS A 315 -27.31 -27.70 -19.44
CA LYS A 315 -28.77 -27.71 -19.64
C LYS A 315 -29.17 -28.35 -20.96
N GLN A 316 -28.44 -28.09 -22.03
CA GLN A 316 -28.68 -28.75 -23.32
C GLN A 316 -28.45 -30.26 -23.23
N LYS A 317 -27.33 -30.69 -22.65
CA LYS A 317 -27.04 -32.13 -22.41
C LYS A 317 -28.11 -32.81 -21.55
N LEU A 318 -28.64 -32.10 -20.56
CA LEU A 318 -29.73 -32.62 -19.74
C LEU A 318 -31.00 -32.83 -20.57
N GLY A 319 -31.33 -31.87 -21.45
CA GLY A 319 -32.43 -32.02 -22.41
C GLY A 319 -32.24 -33.19 -23.37
N ASP A 320 -31.01 -33.41 -23.86
CA ASP A 320 -30.69 -34.57 -24.70
C ASP A 320 -30.86 -35.90 -23.91
N LEU A 321 -30.45 -35.93 -22.64
CA LEU A 321 -30.61 -37.08 -21.76
C LEU A 321 -32.09 -37.42 -21.54
N ASP A 322 -32.93 -36.41 -21.30
CA ASP A 322 -34.37 -36.58 -21.14
C ASP A 322 -34.99 -37.14 -22.43
N TYR A 323 -34.56 -36.65 -23.60
CA TYR A 323 -34.99 -37.20 -24.89
C TYR A 323 -34.61 -38.68 -25.04
N TYR A 324 -33.36 -39.04 -24.76
CA TYR A 324 -32.91 -40.43 -24.86
C TYR A 324 -33.64 -41.34 -23.87
N LYS A 325 -33.92 -40.85 -22.66
CA LYS A 325 -34.69 -41.59 -21.66
C LYS A 325 -36.12 -41.85 -22.14
N SER A 326 -36.82 -40.84 -22.66
CA SER A 326 -38.15 -41.04 -23.26
C SER A 326 -38.10 -42.01 -24.43
N ARG A 327 -37.04 -41.97 -25.25
CA ARG A 327 -36.88 -42.92 -26.37
C ARG A 327 -36.62 -44.35 -25.90
N GLU A 328 -35.86 -44.54 -24.83
CA GLU A 328 -35.64 -45.83 -24.18
C GLU A 328 -36.95 -46.38 -23.59
N GLU A 329 -37.72 -45.55 -22.89
CA GLU A 329 -39.04 -45.90 -22.34
C GLU A 329 -40.02 -46.34 -23.46
N GLU A 330 -40.02 -45.64 -24.60
CA GLU A 330 -40.83 -46.02 -25.76
C GLU A 330 -40.39 -47.37 -26.37
N LEU A 331 -39.09 -47.58 -26.53
CA LEU A 331 -38.54 -48.83 -27.07
C LEU A 331 -38.75 -50.01 -26.13
N THR A 332 -38.68 -49.80 -24.81
CA THR A 332 -38.94 -50.85 -23.81
C THR A 332 -40.42 -51.24 -23.80
N GLN A 333 -41.34 -50.29 -23.89
CA GLN A 333 -42.78 -50.57 -24.06
C GLN A 333 -43.05 -51.34 -25.35
N ASN A 334 -42.46 -50.93 -26.47
CA ASN A 334 -42.61 -51.64 -27.75
C ASN A 334 -42.06 -53.07 -27.68
N ASN A 335 -40.90 -53.29 -27.06
CA ASN A 335 -40.33 -54.63 -26.89
C ASN A 335 -41.20 -55.51 -25.98
N LEU A 336 -41.77 -54.94 -24.92
CA LEU A 336 -42.66 -55.67 -24.02
C LEU A 336 -43.94 -56.11 -24.76
N LEU A 337 -44.53 -55.21 -25.55
CA LEU A 337 -45.70 -55.53 -26.39
C LEU A 337 -45.34 -56.60 -27.44
N LEU A 338 -44.17 -56.50 -28.07
CA LEU A 338 -43.67 -57.54 -28.97
C LEU A 338 -43.49 -58.89 -28.25
N GLN A 339 -42.98 -58.89 -27.02
CA GLN A 339 -42.85 -60.11 -26.23
C GLN A 339 -44.22 -60.73 -25.90
N GLU A 340 -45.21 -59.93 -25.48
CA GLU A 340 -46.58 -60.40 -25.26
C GLU A 340 -47.19 -60.99 -26.55
N THR A 341 -46.97 -60.35 -27.70
CA THR A 341 -47.42 -60.92 -29.00
C THR A 341 -46.68 -62.22 -29.34
N ARG A 342 -45.40 -62.35 -29.00
CA ARG A 342 -44.65 -63.60 -29.18
C ARG A 342 -45.19 -64.71 -28.29
N GLU A 343 -45.41 -64.44 -27.01
CA GLU A 343 -45.93 -65.41 -26.03
C GLU A 343 -47.33 -65.90 -26.43
N THR A 344 -48.22 -65.00 -26.87
CA THR A 344 -49.55 -65.39 -27.36
C THR A 344 -49.49 -66.24 -28.62
N LEU A 345 -48.57 -65.96 -29.55
CA LEU A 345 -48.32 -66.79 -30.73
C LEU A 345 -47.73 -68.17 -30.36
N GLU A 346 -46.81 -68.23 -29.40
CA GLU A 346 -46.27 -69.48 -28.86
C GLU A 346 -47.36 -70.33 -28.22
N GLU A 347 -48.27 -69.75 -27.43
CA GLU A 347 -49.42 -70.46 -26.88
C GLU A 347 -50.34 -71.02 -27.97
N GLN A 348 -50.59 -70.25 -29.04
CA GLN A 348 -51.35 -70.73 -30.19
C GLN A 348 -50.65 -71.90 -30.86
N LEU A 349 -49.33 -71.83 -31.07
CA LEU A 349 -48.55 -72.94 -31.62
C LEU A 349 -48.61 -74.19 -30.75
N VAL A 350 -48.54 -74.05 -29.42
CA VAL A 350 -48.70 -75.17 -28.48
C VAL A 350 -50.10 -75.78 -28.60
N LYS A 351 -51.16 -74.96 -28.70
CA LYS A 351 -52.54 -75.43 -28.93
C LYS A 351 -52.65 -76.20 -30.25
N PHE A 352 -52.05 -75.71 -31.33
CA PHE A 352 -52.00 -76.43 -32.62
C PHE A 352 -51.23 -77.75 -32.53
N ARG A 353 -50.06 -77.77 -31.87
CA ARG A 353 -49.28 -79.00 -31.65
C ARG A 353 -50.04 -80.05 -30.84
N ARG A 354 -50.74 -79.65 -29.77
CA ARG A 354 -51.62 -80.57 -29.00
C ARG A 354 -52.73 -81.16 -29.88
N ARG A 355 -53.38 -80.33 -30.70
CA ARG A 355 -54.41 -80.80 -31.63
C ARG A 355 -53.85 -81.76 -32.67
N ALA A 356 -52.65 -81.48 -33.20
CA ALA A 356 -51.96 -82.37 -34.13
C ALA A 356 -51.62 -83.73 -33.48
N SER A 357 -51.12 -83.73 -32.25
CA SER A 357 -50.88 -84.97 -31.48
C SER A 357 -52.16 -85.77 -31.28
N GLN A 358 -53.27 -85.12 -30.92
CA GLN A 358 -54.57 -85.80 -30.77
C GLN A 358 -55.04 -86.43 -32.09
N ILE A 359 -54.84 -85.75 -33.22
CA ILE A 359 -55.14 -86.31 -34.54
C ILE A 359 -54.26 -87.54 -34.79
N GLN A 360 -52.96 -87.46 -34.51
CA GLN A 360 -52.04 -88.58 -34.67
C GLN A 360 -52.42 -89.78 -33.78
N ASP A 361 -52.82 -89.55 -32.53
CA ASP A 361 -53.31 -90.59 -31.62
C ASP A 361 -54.58 -91.25 -32.18
N MET A 362 -55.54 -90.46 -32.67
CA MET A 362 -56.76 -90.97 -33.29
C MET A 362 -56.46 -91.77 -34.58
N GLU A 363 -55.52 -91.30 -35.41
CA GLU A 363 -55.04 -92.04 -36.59
C GLU A 363 -54.39 -93.37 -36.20
N SER A 364 -53.59 -93.39 -35.13
CA SER A 364 -52.98 -94.62 -34.63
C SER A 364 -54.02 -95.64 -34.12
N GLN A 365 -55.04 -95.17 -33.40
CA GLN A 365 -56.16 -96.01 -32.94
C GLN A 365 -56.97 -96.54 -34.12
N LEU A 366 -57.22 -95.72 -35.13
CA LEU A 366 -57.90 -96.12 -36.36
C LEU A 366 -57.10 -97.20 -37.09
N LEU A 367 -55.77 -97.05 -37.18
CA LEU A 367 -54.88 -98.05 -37.77
C LEU A 367 -54.90 -99.36 -36.97
N HIS A 368 -54.85 -99.29 -35.64
CA HIS A 368 -54.96 -100.46 -34.77
C HIS A 368 -56.29 -101.20 -34.98
N LEU A 369 -57.43 -100.48 -34.96
CA LEU A 369 -58.75 -101.07 -35.22
C LEU A 369 -58.82 -101.71 -36.62
N LYS A 370 -58.24 -101.07 -37.65
CA LYS A 370 -58.13 -101.66 -38.98
C LYS A 370 -57.31 -102.96 -38.97
N GLN A 371 -56.19 -102.99 -38.24
CA GLN A 371 -55.39 -104.22 -38.08
C GLN A 371 -56.17 -105.32 -37.37
N THR A 372 -56.90 -105.00 -36.28
CA THR A 372 -57.75 -105.98 -35.57
C THR A 372 -58.88 -106.51 -36.45
N ILE A 373 -59.53 -105.65 -37.23
CA ILE A 373 -60.55 -106.08 -38.21
C ILE A 373 -59.92 -107.02 -39.23
N ASN A 374 -58.71 -106.71 -39.71
CA ASN A 374 -58.02 -107.55 -40.67
C ASN A 374 -57.65 -108.93 -40.07
N THR A 375 -57.15 -108.98 -38.83
CA THR A 375 -56.88 -110.26 -38.15
C THR A 375 -58.14 -111.08 -37.94
N MET A 376 -59.24 -110.46 -37.47
CA MET A 376 -60.53 -111.15 -37.33
C MET A 376 -61.08 -111.64 -38.68
N THR A 377 -60.83 -110.89 -39.76
CA THR A 377 -61.22 -111.29 -41.12
C THR A 377 -60.42 -112.50 -41.58
N LEU A 378 -59.10 -112.50 -41.35
CA LEU A 378 -58.22 -113.64 -41.66
C LEU A 378 -58.58 -114.88 -40.83
N GLU A 379 -58.90 -114.72 -39.54
CA GLU A 379 -59.39 -115.80 -38.68
C GLU A 379 -60.73 -116.36 -39.17
N ARG A 380 -61.68 -115.49 -39.53
CA ARG A 380 -62.95 -115.89 -40.14
C ARG A 380 -62.71 -116.66 -41.43
N ASP A 381 -61.82 -116.19 -42.31
CA ASP A 381 -61.50 -116.87 -43.57
C ASP A 381 -60.77 -118.21 -43.33
N ALA A 382 -59.98 -118.32 -42.26
CA ALA A 382 -59.38 -119.59 -41.82
C ALA A 382 -60.44 -120.55 -41.26
N HIS A 383 -61.41 -120.07 -40.49
CA HIS A 383 -62.54 -120.88 -40.01
C HIS A 383 -63.43 -121.36 -41.16
N LEU A 384 -63.70 -120.51 -42.17
CA LEU A 384 -64.42 -120.91 -43.37
C LEU A 384 -63.67 -122.01 -44.12
N ARG A 385 -62.35 -121.86 -44.32
CA ARG A 385 -61.50 -122.92 -44.89
C ARG A 385 -61.57 -124.21 -44.07
N LYS A 386 -61.59 -124.12 -42.73
CA LYS A 386 -61.71 -125.31 -41.88
C LYS A 386 -63.08 -125.98 -41.99
N ILE A 387 -64.15 -125.21 -42.11
CA ILE A 387 -65.49 -125.74 -42.39
C ILE A 387 -65.51 -126.44 -43.74
N ASP A 388 -64.91 -125.83 -44.78
CA ASP A 388 -64.80 -126.46 -46.10
C ASP A 388 -64.00 -127.77 -46.03
N GLU A 389 -62.87 -127.81 -45.32
CA GLU A 389 -62.11 -129.05 -45.07
C GLU A 389 -62.97 -130.11 -44.40
N LEU A 390 -63.71 -129.77 -43.34
CA LEU A 390 -64.59 -130.71 -42.63
C LEU A 390 -65.76 -131.18 -43.50
N ILE A 391 -66.29 -130.34 -44.39
CA ILE A 391 -67.30 -130.74 -45.37
C ILE A 391 -66.71 -131.74 -46.36
N HIS A 392 -65.47 -131.51 -46.85
CA HIS A 392 -64.78 -132.45 -47.73
C HIS A 392 -64.48 -133.78 -47.01
N GLU A 393 -64.02 -133.72 -45.76
CA GLU A 393 -63.81 -134.91 -44.91
C GLU A 393 -65.13 -135.67 -44.68
N ASN A 394 -66.23 -134.99 -44.38
CA ASN A 394 -67.56 -135.62 -44.26
C ASN A 394 -68.03 -136.24 -45.58
N ALA A 395 -67.82 -135.57 -46.72
CA ALA A 395 -68.15 -136.12 -48.02
C ALA A 395 -67.30 -137.37 -48.34
N GLN A 396 -66.02 -137.37 -47.97
CA GLN A 396 -65.14 -138.55 -48.07
C GLN A 396 -65.59 -139.67 -47.15
N LEU A 397 -65.98 -139.37 -45.91
CA LEU A 397 -66.53 -140.37 -44.99
C LEU A 397 -67.86 -140.94 -45.49
N ASP A 398 -68.74 -140.13 -46.08
CA ASP A 398 -69.98 -140.60 -46.72
C ASP A 398 -69.71 -141.48 -47.94
N LEU A 399 -68.68 -141.16 -48.75
CA LEU A 399 -68.22 -142.03 -49.83
C LEU A 399 -67.63 -143.33 -49.29
N LEU A 400 -66.85 -143.28 -48.20
CA LEU A 400 -66.34 -144.47 -47.54
C LEU A 400 -67.50 -145.33 -47.00
N ASN A 401 -68.48 -144.72 -46.33
CA ASN A 401 -69.64 -145.39 -45.76
C ASN A 401 -70.54 -146.02 -46.84
N LYS A 402 -70.68 -145.36 -48.01
CA LYS A 402 -71.31 -145.94 -49.21
C LYS A 402 -70.48 -147.05 -49.85
N SER A 403 -69.15 -146.95 -49.83
CA SER A 403 -68.24 -147.98 -50.36
C SER A 403 -68.21 -149.25 -49.50
N PHE A 404 -68.51 -149.15 -48.20
CA PHE A 404 -68.62 -150.30 -47.28
C PHE A 404 -69.92 -151.09 -47.39
N GLN A 405 -70.99 -150.56 -48.03
CA GLN A 405 -72.31 -151.22 -48.08
C GLN A 405 -72.68 -151.88 -49.42
N CYS A 406 -71.86 -151.79 -50.48
CA CYS A 406 -72.27 -152.26 -51.82
C CYS A 406 -71.21 -153.04 -52.64
N ASN A 407 -70.33 -153.87 -52.07
CA ASN A 407 -69.45 -154.76 -52.86
C ASN A 407 -69.02 -156.07 -52.17
N GLU A 408 -69.97 -156.96 -51.87
CA GLU A 408 -69.77 -158.42 -51.87
C GLU A 408 -70.10 -158.95 -53.27
N SER A 409 -69.10 -159.36 -54.07
CA SER A 409 -69.13 -160.35 -55.19
C SER A 409 -68.12 -160.04 -56.31
N PHE A 410 -67.03 -160.81 -56.32
CA PHE A 410 -66.23 -161.33 -57.46
C PHE A 410 -66.11 -160.54 -58.79
N ASN A 411 -64.96 -159.88 -58.95
CA ASN A 411 -63.85 -160.08 -59.93
C ASN A 411 -64.08 -160.49 -61.42
N LYS A 412 -63.24 -159.87 -62.28
CA LYS A 412 -62.79 -160.13 -63.69
C LYS A 412 -63.52 -159.32 -64.79
N ASP A 413 -62.90 -158.65 -65.77
CA ASP A 413 -61.55 -158.65 -66.39
C ASP A 413 -61.24 -157.27 -67.07
N ASN A 414 -59.94 -156.93 -67.21
CA ASN A 414 -59.17 -156.34 -68.35
C ASN A 414 -59.82 -155.30 -69.32
N ASP A 415 -59.18 -154.27 -69.89
CA ASP A 415 -57.77 -153.87 -70.11
C ASP A 415 -57.72 -152.38 -70.56
N SER A 416 -56.49 -151.82 -70.52
CA SER A 416 -55.89 -150.77 -71.39
C SER A 416 -55.49 -149.41 -70.75
N ASP A 417 -54.21 -149.36 -70.34
CA ASP A 417 -53.15 -148.45 -70.80
C ASP A 417 -53.24 -146.91 -70.60
N ASN A 418 -52.38 -146.39 -69.72
CA ASN A 418 -51.01 -145.90 -70.02
C ASN A 418 -50.59 -144.58 -69.31
N PHE A 419 -49.38 -144.64 -68.72
CA PHE A 419 -48.35 -143.57 -68.58
C PHE A 419 -48.64 -142.39 -67.62
N PHE A 420 -47.74 -141.90 -66.74
CA PHE A 420 -46.33 -142.15 -66.39
C PHE A 420 -46.13 -141.43 -65.01
N GLU A 421 -45.58 -142.03 -63.93
CA GLU A 421 -44.14 -142.29 -63.67
C GLU A 421 -43.43 -141.04 -63.06
N HIS A 422 -42.57 -141.03 -62.04
CA HIS A 422 -41.84 -141.94 -61.13
C HIS A 422 -41.08 -141.02 -60.13
N ILE A 423 -40.39 -141.40 -59.04
CA ILE A 423 -40.00 -142.66 -58.40
C ILE A 423 -39.68 -142.29 -56.94
N GLY A 424 -40.04 -143.18 -56.02
CA GLY A 424 -39.34 -143.34 -54.76
C GLY A 424 -38.60 -144.68 -54.75
N SER A 425 -37.50 -144.73 -54.00
CA SER A 425 -36.98 -145.87 -53.21
C SER A 425 -36.66 -147.20 -53.93
N LYS A 426 -35.40 -147.66 -53.87
CA LYS A 426 -34.99 -148.84 -53.05
C LYS A 426 -33.55 -149.32 -53.29
N ASP A 427 -33.06 -150.02 -52.27
CA ASP A 427 -31.73 -150.60 -52.01
C ASP A 427 -31.23 -151.65 -53.02
N ASN A 428 -29.90 -151.71 -53.25
CA ASN A 428 -29.05 -152.87 -52.87
C ASN A 428 -27.56 -152.73 -53.25
N SER A 429 -26.72 -153.33 -52.39
CA SER A 429 -25.29 -153.71 -52.51
C SER A 429 -24.24 -152.72 -51.94
N LEU A 430 -23.83 -153.04 -50.71
CA LEU A 430 -23.24 -152.17 -49.67
C LEU A 430 -21.71 -152.00 -49.69
N CYS A 431 -20.98 -152.44 -50.72
CA CYS A 431 -19.51 -152.42 -50.68
C CYS A 431 -18.85 -151.36 -51.57
N GLU A 432 -19.58 -150.78 -52.55
CA GLU A 432 -19.00 -149.85 -53.53
C GLU A 432 -19.39 -148.37 -53.31
N GLN A 433 -20.38 -148.08 -52.45
CA GLN A 433 -20.85 -146.72 -52.14
C GLN A 433 -20.02 -145.96 -51.09
N LEU A 434 -19.22 -146.64 -50.27
CA LEU A 434 -18.47 -145.98 -49.18
C LEU A 434 -17.26 -145.18 -49.68
N SER A 435 -16.65 -145.54 -50.83
CA SER A 435 -15.49 -144.81 -51.36
C SER A 435 -15.86 -143.53 -52.11
N THR A 436 -17.00 -143.50 -52.81
CA THR A 436 -17.45 -142.34 -53.60
C THR A 436 -18.22 -141.31 -52.76
N SER A 437 -18.91 -141.75 -51.71
CA SER A 437 -19.60 -140.85 -50.77
C SER A 437 -18.62 -139.99 -49.96
N ALA A 438 -17.52 -140.56 -49.47
CA ALA A 438 -16.51 -139.82 -48.70
C ALA A 438 -15.82 -138.71 -49.52
N GLN A 439 -15.48 -138.97 -50.79
CA GLN A 439 -14.88 -137.97 -51.68
C GLN A 439 -15.87 -136.84 -52.07
N SER A 440 -17.14 -137.16 -52.31
CA SER A 440 -18.17 -136.16 -52.62
C SER A 440 -18.52 -135.29 -51.41
N HIS A 441 -18.53 -135.88 -50.20
CA HIS A 441 -18.77 -135.14 -48.96
C HIS A 441 -17.59 -134.23 -48.59
N ALA A 442 -16.34 -134.67 -48.85
CA ALA A 442 -15.15 -133.85 -48.68
C ALA A 442 -15.14 -132.64 -49.63
N LEU A 443 -15.45 -132.83 -50.92
CA LEU A 443 -15.47 -131.75 -51.90
C LEU A 443 -16.60 -130.72 -51.64
N ARG A 444 -17.77 -131.18 -51.15
CA ARG A 444 -18.83 -130.26 -50.69
C ARG A 444 -18.38 -129.44 -49.49
N LEU A 445 -17.77 -130.07 -48.49
CA LEU A 445 -17.25 -129.36 -47.31
C LEU A 445 -16.11 -128.40 -47.68
N GLU A 446 -15.33 -128.70 -48.71
CA GLU A 446 -14.25 -127.83 -49.20
C GLU A 446 -14.80 -126.62 -49.97
N LEU A 447 -15.83 -126.80 -50.80
CA LEU A 447 -16.53 -125.71 -51.47
C LEU A 447 -17.36 -124.85 -50.51
N GLU A 448 -17.98 -125.47 -49.51
CA GLU A 448 -18.71 -124.78 -48.45
C GLU A 448 -17.75 -124.01 -47.53
N ASN A 449 -16.60 -124.58 -47.16
CA ASN A 449 -15.55 -123.85 -46.45
C ASN A 449 -15.02 -122.67 -47.29
N LYS A 450 -14.78 -122.84 -48.60
CA LYS A 450 -14.37 -121.71 -49.46
C LYS A 450 -15.43 -120.62 -49.55
N LYS A 451 -16.71 -120.98 -49.66
CA LYS A 451 -17.82 -120.01 -49.64
C LYS A 451 -17.92 -119.29 -48.29
N LEU A 452 -17.84 -120.02 -47.18
CA LEU A 452 -17.87 -119.44 -45.84
C LEU A 452 -16.67 -118.50 -45.61
N THR A 453 -15.47 -118.90 -46.05
CA THR A 453 -14.26 -118.06 -45.97
C THR A 453 -14.43 -116.77 -46.78
N SER A 454 -14.93 -116.87 -48.01
CA SER A 454 -15.21 -115.69 -48.85
C SER A 454 -16.28 -114.77 -48.25
N THR A 455 -17.32 -115.32 -47.62
CA THR A 455 -18.32 -114.50 -46.92
C THR A 455 -17.75 -113.84 -45.67
N ILE A 456 -16.87 -114.51 -44.93
CA ILE A 456 -16.17 -113.94 -43.77
C ILE A 456 -15.23 -112.81 -44.22
N GLU A 457 -14.48 -112.99 -45.30
CA GLU A 457 -13.61 -111.95 -45.87
C GLU A 457 -14.42 -110.73 -46.31
N CYS A 458 -15.54 -110.93 -47.02
CA CYS A 458 -16.43 -109.85 -47.45
C CYS A 458 -17.08 -109.10 -46.27
N LEU A 459 -17.49 -109.83 -45.22
CA LEU A 459 -17.98 -109.22 -43.98
C LEU A 459 -16.89 -108.47 -43.23
N GLN A 460 -15.66 -109.00 -43.17
CA GLN A 460 -14.51 -108.32 -42.56
C GLN A 460 -14.13 -107.05 -43.33
N GLU A 461 -14.19 -107.07 -44.65
CA GLU A 461 -13.91 -105.91 -45.51
C GLU A 461 -15.00 -104.84 -45.36
N ASN A 462 -16.28 -105.22 -45.35
CA ASN A 462 -17.38 -104.29 -45.06
C ASN A 462 -17.28 -103.66 -43.66
N MET A 463 -16.92 -104.45 -42.64
CA MET A 463 -16.68 -103.94 -41.29
C MET A 463 -15.49 -102.97 -41.24
N ARG A 464 -14.42 -103.23 -42.01
CA ARG A 464 -13.28 -102.30 -42.14
C ARG A 464 -13.68 -101.01 -42.84
N HIS A 465 -14.49 -101.08 -43.90
CA HIS A 465 -15.00 -99.90 -44.59
C HIS A 465 -15.89 -99.05 -43.69
N GLN A 466 -16.85 -99.66 -42.98
CA GLN A 466 -17.70 -98.94 -42.02
C GLN A 466 -16.88 -98.31 -40.89
N ASN A 467 -15.89 -99.03 -40.33
CA ASN A 467 -15.01 -98.47 -39.32
C ASN A 467 -14.18 -97.30 -39.87
N ASN A 468 -13.67 -97.39 -41.09
CA ASN A 468 -12.91 -96.31 -41.72
C ASN A 468 -13.79 -95.07 -42.01
N GLU A 469 -15.05 -95.25 -42.41
CA GLU A 469 -16.00 -94.14 -42.55
C GLU A 469 -16.28 -93.46 -41.22
N ILE A 470 -16.53 -94.23 -40.16
CA ILE A 470 -16.73 -93.69 -38.80
C ILE A 470 -15.48 -92.95 -38.31
N ILE A 471 -14.29 -93.50 -38.53
CA ILE A 471 -13.02 -92.85 -38.15
C ILE A 471 -12.84 -91.53 -38.91
N LEU A 472 -13.14 -91.50 -40.21
CA LEU A 472 -13.02 -90.29 -41.02
C LEU A 472 -14.01 -89.21 -40.57
N GLU A 473 -15.25 -89.59 -40.22
CA GLU A 473 -16.26 -88.69 -39.67
C GLU A 473 -15.79 -88.11 -38.32
N LEU A 474 -15.28 -88.97 -37.43
CA LEU A 474 -14.73 -88.55 -36.13
C LEU A 474 -13.49 -87.65 -36.28
N GLU A 475 -12.64 -87.87 -37.29
CA GLU A 475 -11.49 -86.99 -37.57
C GLU A 475 -11.92 -85.62 -38.08
N LYS A 476 -12.97 -85.55 -38.92
CA LYS A 476 -13.56 -84.27 -39.36
C LYS A 476 -14.16 -83.52 -38.17
N ASP A 477 -14.96 -84.20 -37.34
CA ASP A 477 -15.57 -83.61 -36.15
C ASP A 477 -14.51 -83.12 -35.17
N LYS A 478 -13.45 -83.90 -34.94
CA LYS A 478 -12.31 -83.50 -34.10
C LYS A 478 -11.64 -82.23 -34.64
N LYS A 479 -11.46 -82.11 -35.96
CA LYS A 479 -10.83 -80.92 -36.58
C LYS A 479 -11.74 -79.70 -36.49
N LEU A 480 -13.05 -79.87 -36.69
CA LEU A 480 -14.06 -78.83 -36.50
C LEU A 480 -14.09 -78.33 -35.05
N LEU A 481 -14.13 -79.25 -34.08
CA LEU A 481 -14.09 -78.90 -32.66
C LEU A 481 -12.78 -78.18 -32.29
N SER A 482 -11.64 -78.60 -32.85
CA SER A 482 -10.35 -77.94 -32.61
C SER A 482 -10.34 -76.50 -33.10
N LEU A 483 -10.90 -76.23 -34.29
CA LEU A 483 -10.99 -74.87 -34.82
C LEU A 483 -11.95 -74.00 -34.00
N GLN A 484 -13.08 -74.57 -33.57
CA GLN A 484 -14.02 -73.88 -32.68
C GLN A 484 -13.39 -73.56 -31.32
N LEU A 485 -12.59 -74.47 -30.75
CA LEU A 485 -11.86 -74.22 -29.51
C LEU A 485 -10.83 -73.09 -29.67
N GLU A 486 -10.09 -73.07 -30.79
CA GLU A 486 -9.11 -72.02 -31.07
C GLU A 486 -9.77 -70.64 -31.26
N GLU A 487 -10.93 -70.58 -31.94
CA GLU A 487 -11.70 -69.35 -32.10
C GLU A 487 -12.28 -68.85 -30.77
N ILE A 488 -12.81 -69.76 -29.95
CA ILE A 488 -13.29 -69.45 -28.59
C ILE A 488 -12.12 -68.99 -27.71
N GLU A 489 -10.94 -69.62 -27.79
CA GLU A 489 -9.79 -69.23 -27.00
C GLU A 489 -9.25 -67.85 -27.41
N ASN A 490 -9.22 -67.55 -28.72
CA ASN A 490 -8.85 -66.23 -29.22
C ASN A 490 -9.87 -65.15 -28.81
N SER A 491 -11.17 -65.44 -28.85
CA SER A 491 -12.20 -64.52 -28.37
C SER A 491 -12.09 -64.29 -26.86
N ARG A 492 -11.84 -65.35 -26.08
CA ARG A 492 -11.57 -65.26 -24.63
C ARG A 492 -10.37 -64.36 -24.35
N ASN A 493 -9.27 -64.52 -25.07
CA ASN A 493 -8.07 -63.71 -24.88
C ASN A 493 -8.30 -62.23 -25.21
N ARG A 494 -9.08 -61.91 -26.25
CA ARG A 494 -9.47 -60.53 -26.58
C ARG A 494 -10.34 -59.90 -25.49
N VAL A 495 -11.33 -60.65 -25.00
CA VAL A 495 -12.20 -60.20 -23.90
C VAL A 495 -11.39 -60.02 -22.61
N GLN A 496 -10.48 -60.95 -22.30
CA GLN A 496 -9.57 -60.85 -21.15
C GLN A 496 -8.73 -59.57 -21.23
N GLN A 497 -8.11 -59.28 -22.37
CA GLN A 497 -7.35 -58.04 -22.58
C GLN A 497 -8.21 -56.80 -22.42
N HIS A 498 -9.43 -56.81 -22.97
CA HIS A 498 -10.36 -55.69 -22.83
C HIS A 498 -10.79 -55.49 -21.37
N CYS A 499 -11.10 -56.55 -20.64
CA CYS A 499 -11.38 -56.50 -19.20
C CYS A 499 -10.21 -55.91 -18.42
N THR A 500 -8.97 -56.34 -18.69
CA THR A 500 -7.79 -55.76 -18.01
C THR A 500 -7.58 -54.28 -18.33
N SER A 501 -7.90 -53.84 -19.56
CA SER A 501 -7.84 -52.41 -19.92
C SER A 501 -8.87 -51.60 -19.15
N ILE A 502 -10.11 -52.09 -19.08
CA ILE A 502 -11.20 -51.46 -18.32
C ILE A 502 -10.88 -51.44 -16.82
N GLU A 503 -10.29 -52.50 -16.27
CA GLU A 503 -9.85 -52.55 -14.87
C GLU A 503 -8.79 -51.48 -14.56
N ASN A 504 -7.83 -51.28 -15.48
CA ASN A 504 -6.82 -50.22 -15.35
C ASN A 504 -7.43 -48.82 -15.45
N GLU A 505 -8.37 -48.60 -16.39
CA GLU A 505 -9.10 -47.34 -16.49
C GLU A 505 -9.96 -47.06 -15.25
N LEU A 506 -10.66 -48.08 -14.72
CA LEU A 506 -11.42 -47.99 -13.47
C LEU A 506 -10.51 -47.68 -12.28
N SER A 507 -9.32 -48.27 -12.22
CA SER A 507 -8.33 -47.97 -11.18
C SER A 507 -7.88 -46.50 -11.25
N ASN A 508 -7.60 -45.99 -12.45
CA ASN A 508 -7.23 -44.59 -12.67
C ASN A 508 -8.37 -43.63 -12.32
N ILE A 509 -9.59 -43.91 -12.76
CA ILE A 509 -10.78 -43.12 -12.42
C ILE A 509 -11.02 -43.13 -10.91
N LYS A 510 -10.84 -44.28 -10.24
CA LYS A 510 -10.96 -44.38 -8.78
C LYS A 510 -9.91 -43.54 -8.05
N HIS A 511 -8.68 -43.49 -8.57
CA HIS A 511 -7.62 -42.65 -8.00
C HIS A 511 -7.93 -41.16 -8.17
N GLU A 512 -8.36 -40.74 -9.36
CA GLU A 512 -8.78 -39.36 -9.65
C GLU A 512 -10.00 -38.96 -8.81
N TYR A 513 -10.99 -39.83 -8.67
CA TYR A 513 -12.15 -39.61 -7.81
C TYR A 513 -11.74 -39.40 -6.34
N LYS A 514 -10.76 -40.18 -5.84
CA LYS A 514 -10.24 -40.01 -4.49
C LYS A 514 -9.53 -38.66 -4.30
N LYS A 515 -8.70 -38.23 -5.26
CA LYS A 515 -8.10 -36.89 -5.24
C LYS A 515 -9.17 -35.79 -5.25
N LEU A 516 -10.21 -35.97 -6.06
CA LEU A 516 -11.30 -35.00 -6.16
C LEU A 516 -12.05 -34.87 -4.83
N ILE A 517 -12.28 -35.98 -4.12
CA ILE A 517 -12.85 -35.98 -2.76
C ILE A 517 -11.94 -35.21 -1.79
N GLU A 518 -10.64 -35.50 -1.78
CA GLU A 518 -9.68 -34.83 -0.90
C GLU A 518 -9.64 -33.30 -1.16
N ILE A 519 -9.66 -32.90 -2.43
CA ILE A 519 -9.75 -31.48 -2.82
C ILE A 519 -11.07 -30.86 -2.35
N ASN A 520 -12.18 -31.58 -2.49
CA ASN A 520 -13.50 -31.09 -2.09
C ASN A 520 -13.61 -30.94 -0.56
N GLU A 521 -13.04 -31.86 0.21
CA GLU A 521 -12.93 -31.73 1.67
C GLU A 521 -12.09 -30.50 2.08
N ILE A 522 -10.95 -30.28 1.43
CA ILE A 522 -10.11 -29.10 1.67
C ILE A 522 -10.87 -27.81 1.33
N LEU A 523 -11.57 -27.76 0.19
CA LEU A 523 -12.38 -26.61 -0.20
C LEU A 523 -13.53 -26.36 0.77
N LYS A 524 -14.16 -27.41 1.29
CA LYS A 524 -15.23 -27.31 2.28
C LYS A 524 -14.73 -26.70 3.58
N ILE A 525 -13.59 -27.16 4.09
CA ILE A 525 -12.93 -26.55 5.27
C ILE A 525 -12.59 -25.07 5.01
N LYS A 526 -12.12 -24.74 3.80
CA LYS A 526 -11.76 -23.36 3.44
C LYS A 526 -12.98 -22.45 3.38
N ILE A 527 -14.11 -22.93 2.88
CA ILE A 527 -15.39 -22.21 2.88
C ILE A 527 -15.86 -22.00 4.32
N GLU A 528 -15.75 -23.02 5.17
CA GLU A 528 -16.20 -22.96 6.57
C GLU A 528 -15.41 -21.90 7.37
N ILE A 529 -14.08 -21.87 7.23
CA ILE A 529 -13.22 -20.83 7.79
C ILE A 529 -13.63 -19.44 7.28
N LYS A 530 -13.89 -19.29 5.98
CA LYS A 530 -14.30 -18.02 5.38
C LYS A 530 -15.68 -17.56 5.87
N THR A 531 -16.62 -18.48 6.09
CA THR A 531 -17.92 -18.15 6.67
C THR A 531 -17.83 -17.72 8.13
N GLU A 532 -16.94 -18.35 8.92
CA GLU A 532 -16.69 -17.91 10.30
C GLU A 532 -16.05 -16.53 10.39
N GLU A 533 -15.07 -16.25 9.51
CA GLU A 533 -14.46 -14.92 9.36
C GLU A 533 -15.53 -13.87 9.00
N PHE A 534 -16.41 -14.17 8.05
CA PHE A 534 -17.48 -13.27 7.64
C PHE A 534 -18.48 -12.98 8.77
N GLU A 535 -18.90 -14.01 9.51
CA GLU A 535 -19.80 -13.83 10.66
C GLU A 535 -19.11 -13.07 11.81
N LYS A 536 -17.79 -13.22 11.99
CA LYS A 536 -17.03 -12.40 12.94
C LYS A 536 -17.03 -10.93 12.53
N MET A 537 -16.71 -10.63 11.27
CA MET A 537 -16.74 -9.27 10.72
C MET A 537 -18.14 -8.63 10.82
N LYS A 538 -19.20 -9.42 10.60
CA LYS A 538 -20.59 -8.96 10.72
C LYS A 538 -20.97 -8.61 12.16
N ARG A 539 -20.46 -9.35 13.15
CA ARG A 539 -20.66 -9.03 14.58
C ARG A 539 -19.89 -7.77 14.98
N GLU A 540 -18.67 -7.61 14.47
CA GLU A 540 -17.85 -6.40 14.71
C GLU A 540 -18.51 -5.16 14.10
N ASN A 541 -18.99 -5.24 12.85
CA ASN A 541 -19.73 -4.14 12.22
C ASN A 541 -20.97 -3.70 13.02
N LYS A 542 -21.74 -4.65 13.59
CA LYS A 542 -22.87 -4.31 14.47
C LYS A 542 -22.44 -3.60 15.76
N LYS A 543 -21.29 -3.95 16.33
CA LYS A 543 -20.76 -3.28 17.53
C LYS A 543 -20.30 -1.86 17.19
N LEU A 544 -19.60 -1.68 16.08
CA LEU A 544 -19.15 -0.37 15.60
C LEU A 544 -20.33 0.56 15.27
N GLU A 545 -21.43 0.04 14.73
CA GLU A 545 -22.66 0.83 14.54
C GLU A 545 -23.24 1.37 15.85
N ILE A 546 -23.20 0.57 16.93
CA ILE A 546 -23.68 1.00 18.25
C ILE A 546 -22.74 2.07 18.82
N GLU A 547 -21.43 1.87 18.73
CA GLU A 547 -20.42 2.79 19.26
C GLU A 547 -20.38 4.12 18.49
N ILE A 548 -20.66 4.12 17.18
CA ILE A 548 -20.83 5.35 16.39
C ILE A 548 -22.08 6.13 16.85
N LYS A 549 -23.17 5.45 17.19
CA LYS A 549 -24.38 6.11 17.71
C LYS A 549 -24.14 6.76 19.07
N GLU A 550 -23.36 6.13 19.93
CA GLU A 550 -23.00 6.67 21.26
C GLU A 550 -21.98 7.82 21.16
N ASN A 551 -20.97 7.72 20.29
CA ASN A 551 -20.02 8.83 20.10
C ASN A 551 -20.67 10.07 19.49
N ASN A 552 -21.65 9.90 18.59
CA ASN A 552 -22.36 11.03 17.99
C ASN A 552 -23.19 11.81 19.01
N SER A 553 -23.75 11.15 20.04
CA SER A 553 -24.50 11.84 21.09
C SER A 553 -23.59 12.62 22.03
N LEU A 554 -22.39 12.10 22.34
CA LEU A 554 -21.38 12.80 23.14
C LEU A 554 -20.80 14.02 22.41
N HIS A 555 -20.47 13.88 21.13
CA HIS A 555 -19.89 14.97 20.34
C HIS A 555 -20.88 16.14 20.12
N SER A 556 -22.19 15.85 20.14
CA SER A 556 -23.24 16.90 20.11
C SER A 556 -23.25 17.76 21.37
N ASN A 557 -22.97 17.17 22.54
CA ASN A 557 -22.96 17.89 23.81
C ASN A 557 -21.71 18.76 23.95
N GLU A 558 -20.53 18.25 23.60
CA GLU A 558 -19.27 19.03 23.67
C GLU A 558 -19.28 20.24 22.73
N LYS A 559 -19.93 20.12 21.57
CA LYS A 559 -20.08 21.23 20.62
C LYS A 559 -20.95 22.35 21.19
N SER A 560 -21.96 22.01 22.00
CA SER A 560 -22.83 23.00 22.67
C SER A 560 -22.05 23.84 23.69
N ASP A 561 -21.20 23.21 24.49
CA ASP A 561 -20.42 23.90 25.53
C ASP A 561 -19.35 24.82 24.93
N LEU A 562 -18.75 24.41 23.81
CA LEU A 562 -17.74 25.22 23.12
C LEU A 562 -18.35 26.48 22.46
N VAL A 563 -19.55 26.36 21.90
CA VAL A 563 -20.29 27.49 21.32
C VAL A 563 -20.61 28.53 22.40
N GLN A 564 -21.09 28.08 23.56
CA GLN A 564 -21.41 28.97 24.67
C GLN A 564 -20.17 29.71 25.22
N GLY A 565 -19.01 29.03 25.25
CA GLY A 565 -17.74 29.65 25.65
C GLY A 565 -17.22 30.71 24.66
N LEU A 566 -17.47 30.54 23.36
CA LEU A 566 -17.09 31.51 22.33
C LEU A 566 -18.00 32.74 22.34
N GLU A 567 -19.30 32.56 22.57
CA GLU A 567 -20.27 33.66 22.68
C GLU A 567 -19.92 34.63 23.83
N LEU A 568 -19.52 34.10 24.98
CA LEU A 568 -19.07 34.90 26.13
C LEU A 568 -17.80 35.72 25.82
N LYS A 569 -16.83 35.13 25.13
CA LYS A 569 -15.61 35.84 24.71
C LYS A 569 -15.90 36.95 23.71
N ASN A 570 -16.81 36.69 22.76
CA ASN A 570 -17.20 37.68 21.76
C ASN A 570 -17.90 38.88 22.42
N SER A 571 -18.79 38.64 23.39
CA SER A 571 -19.45 39.69 24.17
C SER A 571 -18.47 40.56 24.97
N ASN A 572 -17.36 39.99 25.46
CA ASN A 572 -16.33 40.75 26.16
C ASN A 572 -15.51 41.64 25.21
N LEU A 573 -15.14 41.11 24.04
CA LEU A 573 -14.43 41.88 23.01
C LEU A 573 -15.27 43.05 22.49
N GLU A 574 -16.59 42.86 22.31
CA GLU A 574 -17.52 43.94 21.95
C GLU A 574 -17.56 45.05 23.01
N ARG A 575 -17.50 44.70 24.30
CA ARG A 575 -17.43 45.69 25.39
C ARG A 575 -16.12 46.47 25.39
N ASP A 576 -15.01 45.87 25.01
CA ASP A 576 -13.73 46.57 24.98
C ASP A 576 -13.60 47.46 23.74
N ILE A 577 -14.13 47.02 22.59
CA ILE A 577 -14.26 47.87 21.39
C ILE A 577 -15.10 49.12 21.67
N THR A 578 -16.21 48.97 22.40
CA THR A 578 -17.07 50.12 22.75
C THR A 578 -16.39 51.11 23.70
N LYS A 579 -15.60 50.64 24.67
CA LYS A 579 -14.77 51.53 25.52
C LYS A 579 -13.70 52.27 24.71
N LEU A 580 -13.00 51.58 23.81
CA LEU A 580 -11.96 52.18 22.98
C LEU A 580 -12.55 53.24 22.03
N LYS A 581 -13.74 52.99 21.46
CA LYS A 581 -14.47 54.01 20.69
C LYS A 581 -14.78 55.25 21.51
N GLY A 582 -15.30 55.09 22.73
CA GLY A 582 -15.55 56.24 23.62
C GLY A 582 -14.28 57.04 23.96
N THR A 583 -13.14 56.37 24.15
CA THR A 583 -11.86 57.09 24.36
C THR A 583 -11.39 57.84 23.11
N LEU A 584 -11.64 57.29 21.92
CA LEU A 584 -11.31 57.94 20.66
C LEU A 584 -12.17 59.20 20.44
N ASP A 585 -13.48 59.10 20.70
CA ASP A 585 -14.40 60.23 20.58
C ASP A 585 -14.01 61.39 21.50
N ASN A 586 -13.63 61.10 22.76
CA ASN A 586 -13.13 62.12 23.68
C ASN A 586 -11.85 62.79 23.17
N LYS A 587 -10.95 62.05 22.52
CA LYS A 587 -9.72 62.62 21.93
C LYS A 587 -10.00 63.46 20.70
N LEU A 588 -11.02 63.10 19.90
CA LEU A 588 -11.48 63.95 18.80
C LEU A 588 -12.06 65.27 19.32
N GLU A 589 -12.84 65.23 20.41
CA GLU A 589 -13.38 66.43 21.05
C GLU A 589 -12.27 67.33 21.63
N GLU A 590 -11.22 66.74 22.23
CA GLU A 590 -10.03 67.49 22.66
C GLU A 590 -9.32 68.18 21.48
N ILE A 591 -9.18 67.50 20.33
CA ILE A 591 -8.56 68.07 19.12
C ILE A 591 -9.39 69.23 18.58
N ASP A 592 -10.72 69.10 18.54
CA ASP A 592 -11.62 70.16 18.07
C ASP A 592 -11.53 71.41 18.96
N ASN A 593 -11.46 71.22 20.28
CA ASN A 593 -11.29 72.32 21.24
C ASN A 593 -9.95 73.04 21.06
N LEU A 594 -8.85 72.30 20.92
CA LEU A 594 -7.52 72.88 20.65
C LEU A 594 -7.48 73.61 19.31
N THR A 595 -8.16 73.09 18.30
CA THR A 595 -8.26 73.73 16.98
C THR A 595 -9.00 75.06 17.08
N SER A 596 -10.10 75.11 17.85
CA SER A 596 -10.83 76.36 18.11
C SER A 596 -9.98 77.39 18.86
N GLU A 597 -9.18 76.95 19.83
CA GLU A 597 -8.26 77.83 20.57
C GLU A 597 -7.17 78.42 19.66
N ILE A 598 -6.61 77.61 18.76
CA ILE A 598 -5.65 78.08 17.75
C ILE A 598 -6.29 79.13 16.83
N ASP A 599 -7.53 78.93 16.38
CA ASP A 599 -8.24 79.90 15.54
C ASP A 599 -8.50 81.22 16.26
N MET A 600 -8.82 81.18 17.56
CA MET A 600 -8.99 82.37 18.39
C MET A 600 -7.66 83.13 18.55
N LEU A 601 -6.57 82.44 18.86
CA LEU A 601 -5.24 83.05 18.96
C LEU A 601 -4.76 83.64 17.63
N ASN A 602 -5.08 83.00 16.50
CA ASN A 602 -4.78 83.53 15.18
C ASN A 602 -5.55 84.83 14.90
N LYS A 603 -6.83 84.91 15.28
CA LYS A 603 -7.61 86.16 15.16
C LYS A 603 -7.04 87.27 16.05
N GLU A 604 -6.64 86.96 17.28
CA GLU A 604 -5.98 87.94 18.15
C GLU A 604 -4.65 88.43 17.55
N LYS A 605 -3.85 87.52 16.99
CA LYS A 605 -2.62 87.87 16.27
C LYS A 605 -2.89 88.79 15.08
N GLU A 606 -3.93 88.54 14.29
CA GLU A 606 -4.32 89.44 13.18
C GLU A 606 -4.71 90.84 13.68
N ILE A 607 -5.45 90.95 14.78
CA ILE A 607 -5.82 92.22 15.38
C ILE A 607 -4.59 92.97 15.89
N LEU A 608 -3.69 92.28 16.59
CA LEU A 608 -2.42 92.84 17.05
C LEU A 608 -1.56 93.34 15.88
N ASN A 609 -1.47 92.58 14.79
CA ASN A 609 -0.77 93.01 13.57
C ASN A 609 -1.39 94.27 12.96
N LYS A 610 -2.73 94.37 12.89
CA LYS A 610 -3.40 95.60 12.41
C LYS A 610 -3.09 96.80 13.29
N ASN A 611 -3.08 96.63 14.61
CA ASN A 611 -2.72 97.70 15.54
C ASN A 611 -1.24 98.12 15.39
N LEU A 612 -0.36 97.15 15.13
CA LEU A 612 1.07 97.40 14.88
C LEU A 612 1.26 98.22 13.59
N ASP A 613 0.57 97.83 12.50
CA ASP A 613 0.53 98.59 11.24
C ASP A 613 -0.01 100.03 11.43
N GLU A 614 -1.03 100.22 12.27
CA GLU A 614 -1.57 101.55 12.58
C GLU A 614 -0.58 102.39 13.39
N ASN A 615 0.10 101.80 14.36
CA ASN A 615 1.17 102.45 15.12
C ASN A 615 2.34 102.82 14.21
N ASP A 616 2.74 101.95 13.28
CA ASP A 616 3.79 102.24 12.30
C ASP A 616 3.41 103.40 11.36
N LYS A 617 2.13 103.49 10.95
CA LYS A 617 1.62 104.64 10.21
C LYS A 617 1.66 105.92 11.04
N GLN A 618 1.36 105.86 12.34
CA GLN A 618 1.49 107.02 13.23
C GLN A 618 2.95 107.43 13.41
N ILE A 619 3.88 106.49 13.58
CA ILE A 619 5.33 106.76 13.65
C ILE A 619 5.80 107.43 12.35
N CYS A 620 5.36 106.95 11.19
CA CYS A 620 5.67 107.59 9.92
C CYS A 620 5.16 109.04 9.84
N ARG A 621 3.93 109.31 10.32
CA ARG A 621 3.39 110.68 10.40
C ARG A 621 4.19 111.56 11.35
N LEU A 622 4.55 111.05 12.53
CA LEU A 622 5.37 111.80 13.49
C LEU A 622 6.73 112.15 12.90
N ARG A 623 7.40 111.19 12.25
CA ARG A 623 8.66 111.44 11.52
C ARG A 623 8.51 112.49 10.43
N PHE A 624 7.40 112.48 9.70
CA PHE A 624 7.12 113.52 8.70
C PHE A 624 6.99 114.90 9.33
N ILE A 625 6.26 115.02 10.44
CA ILE A 625 6.13 116.28 11.20
C ILE A 625 7.47 116.73 11.79
N GLU A 626 8.27 115.80 12.32
CA GLU A 626 9.63 116.09 12.82
C GLU A 626 10.53 116.65 11.71
N ASN A 627 10.45 116.07 10.50
CA ASN A 627 11.18 116.57 9.34
C ASN A 627 10.67 117.96 8.91
N GLU A 628 9.36 118.17 8.83
CA GLU A 628 8.79 119.51 8.53
C GLU A 628 9.20 120.55 9.57
N PHE A 629 9.20 120.19 10.86
CA PHE A 629 9.68 121.06 11.93
C PHE A 629 11.17 121.37 11.79
N HIS A 630 11.98 120.38 11.42
CA HIS A 630 13.41 120.58 11.14
C HIS A 630 13.63 121.53 9.96
N ASP A 631 12.89 121.35 8.87
CA ASP A 631 12.94 122.22 7.69
C ASP A 631 12.47 123.65 8.02
N LEU A 632 11.40 123.79 8.80
CA LEU A 632 10.93 125.11 9.27
C LEU A 632 11.96 125.79 10.18
N LYS A 633 12.59 125.03 11.08
CA LYS A 633 13.65 125.54 11.96
C LYS A 633 14.85 125.98 11.14
N SER A 634 15.25 125.21 10.14
CA SER A 634 16.31 125.58 9.18
C SER A 634 15.95 126.87 8.44
N LYS A 635 14.75 126.95 7.86
CA LYS A 635 14.25 128.18 7.22
C LYS A 635 14.26 129.38 8.15
N TYR A 636 13.75 129.23 9.38
CA TYR A 636 13.77 130.28 10.40
C TYR A 636 15.20 130.73 10.72
N THR A 637 16.16 129.82 10.85
CA THR A 637 17.57 130.21 11.08
C THR A 637 18.17 130.98 9.90
N VAL A 638 17.81 130.61 8.66
CA VAL A 638 18.22 131.33 7.45
C VAL A 638 17.56 132.70 7.39
N GLU A 639 16.27 132.81 7.71
CA GLU A 639 15.56 134.09 7.75
C GLU A 639 16.09 135.02 8.84
N VAL A 640 16.43 134.50 10.03
CA VAL A 640 17.09 135.29 11.09
C VAL A 640 18.48 135.76 10.64
N ALA A 641 19.25 134.90 9.95
CA ALA A 641 20.54 135.29 9.39
C ALA A 641 20.39 136.34 8.28
N ALA A 642 19.39 136.21 7.40
CA ALA A 642 19.09 137.16 6.35
C ALA A 642 18.58 138.50 6.91
N ALA A 643 17.72 138.49 7.93
CA ALA A 643 17.25 139.69 8.61
C ALA A 643 18.40 140.41 9.34
N LYS A 644 19.33 139.65 9.94
CA LYS A 644 20.55 140.20 10.53
C LYS A 644 21.47 140.82 9.46
N ALA A 645 21.63 140.16 8.31
CA ALA A 645 22.38 140.70 7.17
C ALA A 645 21.72 141.98 6.61
N ILE A 646 20.40 142.00 6.44
CA ILE A 646 19.66 143.20 6.03
C ILE A 646 19.80 144.30 7.09
N GLN A 647 19.79 143.98 8.39
CA GLN A 647 20.03 144.96 9.44
C GLN A 647 21.45 145.54 9.36
N ASP A 648 22.46 144.71 9.12
CA ASP A 648 23.84 145.15 8.95
C ASP A 648 24.00 146.00 7.67
N ASP A 649 23.37 145.59 6.56
CA ASP A 649 23.36 146.31 5.29
C ASP A 649 22.62 147.65 5.42
N LEU A 650 21.48 147.69 6.11
CA LEU A 650 20.67 148.91 6.31
C LEU A 650 21.35 149.86 7.31
N VAL A 651 22.13 149.35 8.27
CA VAL A 651 23.04 150.17 9.09
C VAL A 651 24.20 150.71 8.25
N SER A 652 24.75 149.90 7.33
CA SER A 652 25.78 150.33 6.40
C SER A 652 25.26 151.41 5.44
N GLU A 653 24.04 151.25 4.94
CA GLU A 653 23.43 152.14 3.95
C GLU A 653 22.80 153.36 4.60
N LYS A 654 22.38 153.29 5.87
CA LYS A 654 22.10 154.47 6.70
C LYS A 654 23.38 155.26 6.95
N ARG A 655 24.54 154.61 7.18
CA ARG A 655 25.84 155.32 7.27
C ARG A 655 26.25 155.95 5.94
N LYS A 656 26.07 155.27 4.80
CA LYS A 656 26.36 155.83 3.47
C LYS A 656 25.38 156.93 3.07
N SER A 657 24.08 156.76 3.33
CA SER A 657 23.06 157.78 3.08
C SER A 657 23.20 158.98 4.01
N GLN A 658 23.65 158.79 5.26
CA GLN A 658 24.02 159.91 6.13
C GLN A 658 25.28 160.61 5.63
N GLN A 659 26.28 159.89 5.12
CA GLN A 659 27.45 160.52 4.46
C GLN A 659 27.08 161.24 3.16
N ILE A 660 26.09 160.76 2.40
CA ILE A 660 25.59 161.41 1.18
C ILE A 660 24.69 162.61 1.53
N MET A 661 23.86 162.53 2.57
CA MET A 661 23.14 163.69 3.13
C MET A 661 24.12 164.75 3.66
N ASP A 662 25.12 164.38 4.46
CA ASP A 662 26.13 165.33 4.97
C ASP A 662 27.00 165.94 3.84
N ASN A 663 27.12 165.24 2.69
CA ASN A 663 27.79 165.75 1.49
C ASN A 663 26.86 166.54 0.55
N LEU A 664 25.55 166.34 0.59
CA LEU A 664 24.56 167.07 -0.21
C LEU A 664 23.95 168.28 0.53
N ASP A 665 23.91 168.29 1.86
CA ASP A 665 23.65 169.49 2.67
C ASP A 665 24.80 170.50 2.53
N LYS A 666 26.02 170.03 2.25
CA LYS A 666 27.14 170.89 1.79
C LYS A 666 26.93 171.47 0.37
N LEU A 667 25.94 170.98 -0.38
CA LEU A 667 25.62 171.38 -1.76
C LEU A 667 24.22 172.02 -1.90
N GLY A 668 23.52 172.29 -0.79
CA GLY A 668 22.38 173.23 -0.74
C GLY A 668 21.10 172.80 -1.47
N LEU A 669 20.77 171.50 -1.50
CA LEU A 669 19.55 170.98 -2.14
C LEU A 669 18.80 170.04 -1.20
N ALA A 670 17.82 170.57 -0.47
CA ALA A 670 16.86 169.78 0.32
C ALA A 670 15.76 169.21 -0.59
N LEU A 671 15.56 167.90 -0.51
CA LEU A 671 14.52 167.14 -1.23
C LEU A 671 13.27 167.00 -0.35
N ASP A 672 12.11 167.39 -0.90
CA ASP A 672 10.80 166.96 -0.42
C ASP A 672 10.08 166.12 -1.50
N GLN A 673 9.32 165.14 -1.01
CA GLN A 673 8.87 163.93 -1.68
C GLN A 673 7.78 164.16 -2.75
N SER A 674 8.00 163.70 -3.99
CA SER A 674 7.00 163.02 -4.86
C SER A 674 7.50 162.86 -6.32
N ALA A 675 7.43 161.64 -6.88
CA ALA A 675 7.10 161.35 -8.30
C ALA A 675 7.23 159.85 -8.64
N LYS A 676 6.28 159.32 -9.42
CA LYS A 676 6.27 157.98 -10.05
C LYS A 676 6.66 158.11 -11.56
N PRO A 677 7.37 157.14 -12.19
CA PRO A 677 7.84 157.26 -13.58
C PRO A 677 7.28 156.18 -14.53
N GLU A 678 6.53 156.57 -15.55
CA GLU A 678 6.12 155.64 -16.63
C GLU A 678 6.02 156.26 -18.05
N ASN A 679 6.61 157.43 -18.32
CA ASN A 679 6.45 158.12 -19.62
C ASN A 679 7.76 158.55 -20.32
N VAL A 680 8.77 157.67 -20.47
CA VAL A 680 10.04 158.05 -21.16
C VAL A 680 10.59 157.00 -22.16
N LEU A 681 9.91 155.88 -22.44
CA LEU A 681 10.49 154.81 -23.28
C LEU A 681 10.19 154.89 -24.80
N ASP A 682 9.32 155.79 -25.26
CA ASP A 682 8.94 155.87 -26.69
C ASP A 682 9.76 156.89 -27.53
N GLN A 683 10.86 157.43 -27.02
CA GLN A 683 11.66 158.48 -27.71
C GLN A 683 13.08 158.07 -28.16
N ILE A 684 13.45 156.77 -28.15
CA ILE A 684 14.84 156.31 -28.41
C ILE A 684 14.98 155.43 -29.68
N VAL A 685 14.11 155.57 -30.69
CA VAL A 685 14.20 154.79 -31.96
C VAL A 685 14.53 155.64 -33.20
N SER A 686 15.14 156.82 -33.05
CA SER A 686 15.45 157.70 -34.21
C SER A 686 16.90 158.21 -34.30
N SER A 687 17.91 157.42 -33.90
CA SER A 687 19.34 157.84 -33.99
C SER A 687 20.11 157.21 -35.19
N PRO A 688 20.87 157.99 -35.99
CA PRO A 688 21.46 157.53 -37.27
C PRO A 688 22.76 156.70 -37.17
N GLU A 689 23.23 156.32 -35.98
CA GLU A 689 24.52 155.62 -35.82
C GLU A 689 24.44 154.09 -36.07
N VAL A 690 23.24 153.51 -36.11
CA VAL A 690 23.03 152.07 -36.36
C VAL A 690 23.24 151.69 -37.85
N VAL A 691 23.13 152.67 -38.76
CA VAL A 691 23.22 152.43 -40.22
C VAL A 691 24.67 152.22 -40.71
N LYS A 692 25.67 152.59 -39.91
CA LYS A 692 27.10 152.44 -40.29
C LYS A 692 27.63 151.02 -40.06
N ALA A 693 27.07 150.25 -39.11
CA ALA A 693 27.53 148.90 -38.75
C ALA A 693 27.12 147.79 -39.76
N VAL A 694 26.16 148.05 -40.65
CA VAL A 694 25.64 147.04 -41.60
C VAL A 694 26.46 146.97 -42.90
N ARG A 695 27.26 148.00 -43.21
CA ARG A 695 27.98 148.10 -44.49
C ARG A 695 29.37 147.42 -44.49
N GLU A 696 29.92 147.07 -43.33
CA GLU A 696 31.21 146.36 -43.19
C GLU A 696 31.11 144.83 -43.21
N LYS A 697 29.89 144.25 -43.23
CA LYS A 697 29.68 142.79 -43.14
C LYS A 697 29.43 142.06 -44.47
N ILE A 698 29.36 142.78 -45.59
CA ILE A 698 28.98 142.22 -46.91
C ILE A 698 30.19 141.83 -47.79
N THR A 699 31.42 142.17 -47.40
CA THR A 699 32.65 141.86 -48.17
C THR A 699 33.39 140.59 -47.74
N GLN A 700 32.91 139.84 -46.72
CA GLN A 700 33.50 138.56 -46.28
C GLN A 700 32.83 137.30 -46.88
N ASP A 701 31.63 137.40 -47.46
CA ASP A 701 30.83 136.22 -47.86
C ASP A 701 31.07 135.72 -49.30
N THR A 702 31.97 136.33 -50.09
CA THR A 702 32.18 135.96 -51.50
C THR A 702 33.29 134.92 -51.75
N ASN A 703 34.15 134.61 -50.76
CA ASN A 703 35.24 133.64 -50.91
C ASN A 703 34.94 132.22 -50.41
N MET A 704 33.77 131.95 -49.82
CA MET A 704 33.35 130.59 -49.40
C MET A 704 32.63 129.76 -50.48
N PHE A 705 32.27 130.36 -51.63
CA PHE A 705 31.35 129.73 -52.58
C PHE A 705 32.01 128.80 -53.64
N HIS A 706 33.35 128.80 -53.77
CA HIS A 706 34.04 127.96 -54.77
C HIS A 706 34.59 126.63 -54.24
N GLU A 707 34.75 126.46 -52.92
CA GLU A 707 35.28 125.23 -52.30
C GLU A 707 34.18 124.18 -52.02
N ILE A 708 32.92 124.61 -51.88
CA ILE A 708 31.75 123.74 -51.60
C ILE A 708 31.30 122.93 -52.85
N LYS A 709 31.59 123.42 -54.06
CA LYS A 709 31.04 122.82 -55.30
C LYS A 709 31.82 121.59 -55.78
N THR A 710 33.12 121.50 -55.51
CA THR A 710 33.97 120.35 -55.91
C THR A 710 33.86 119.17 -54.92
N LEU A 711 33.67 119.44 -53.62
CA LEU A 711 33.46 118.41 -52.59
C LEU A 711 32.13 117.65 -52.77
N ASN A 712 31.06 118.34 -53.15
CA ASN A 712 29.73 117.71 -53.31
C ASN A 712 29.66 116.72 -54.48
N VAL A 713 30.40 116.94 -55.58
CA VAL A 713 30.35 116.05 -56.75
C VAL A 713 31.07 114.72 -56.45
N ALA A 714 32.23 114.77 -55.80
CA ALA A 714 32.97 113.55 -55.41
C ALA A 714 32.21 112.73 -54.34
N GLN A 715 31.53 113.40 -53.40
CA GLN A 715 30.70 112.74 -52.39
C GLN A 715 29.54 111.96 -53.03
N MET A 716 28.85 112.55 -54.00
CA MET A 716 27.71 111.90 -54.67
C MET A 716 28.11 110.67 -55.51
N GLU A 717 29.30 110.64 -56.11
CA GLU A 717 29.78 109.47 -56.87
C GLU A 717 30.14 108.28 -55.95
N VAL A 718 30.70 108.55 -54.77
CA VAL A 718 30.96 107.53 -53.75
C VAL A 718 29.65 106.99 -53.18
N ASP A 719 28.66 107.86 -52.92
CA ASP A 719 27.35 107.43 -52.44
C ASP A 719 26.61 106.56 -53.47
N LEU A 720 26.70 106.89 -54.76
CA LEU A 720 26.09 106.11 -55.85
C LEU A 720 26.71 104.71 -56.00
N THR A 721 28.04 104.60 -55.85
CA THR A 721 28.73 103.31 -55.91
C THR A 721 28.45 102.46 -54.67
N SER A 722 28.39 103.07 -53.49
CA SER A 722 27.96 102.43 -52.24
C SER A 722 26.53 101.90 -52.33
N LEU A 723 25.58 102.72 -52.81
CA LEU A 723 24.18 102.32 -53.01
C LEU A 723 24.04 101.17 -54.03
N LYS A 724 24.78 101.20 -55.15
CA LYS A 724 24.79 100.07 -56.11
C LYS A 724 25.29 98.78 -55.47
N SER A 725 26.34 98.84 -54.65
CA SER A 725 26.83 97.65 -53.94
C SER A 725 25.80 97.12 -52.92
N LYS A 726 25.11 98.02 -52.23
CA LYS A 726 24.02 97.69 -51.28
C LYS A 726 22.86 97.01 -51.98
N VAL A 727 22.44 97.53 -53.13
CA VAL A 727 21.37 96.92 -53.96
C VAL A 727 21.78 95.54 -54.43
N HIS A 728 23.02 95.35 -54.88
CA HIS A 728 23.49 94.03 -55.31
C HIS A 728 23.50 93.02 -54.15
N SER A 729 24.00 93.44 -52.97
CA SER A 729 23.98 92.61 -51.76
C SER A 729 22.57 92.25 -51.30
N LEU A 730 21.62 93.21 -51.34
CA LEU A 730 20.24 92.96 -50.98
C LEU A 730 19.55 92.01 -51.96
N ASN A 731 19.89 92.11 -53.25
CA ASN A 731 19.33 91.20 -54.26
C ASN A 731 19.85 89.77 -54.06
N SER A 732 21.13 89.57 -53.74
CA SER A 732 21.68 88.26 -53.37
C SER A 732 21.02 87.68 -52.11
N GLN A 733 20.75 88.52 -51.10
CA GLN A 733 20.02 88.10 -49.90
C GLN A 733 18.57 87.71 -50.22
N HIS A 734 17.89 88.44 -51.11
CA HIS A 734 16.54 88.12 -51.53
C HIS A 734 16.47 86.76 -52.24
N THR A 735 17.40 86.48 -53.16
CA THR A 735 17.47 85.17 -53.83
C THR A 735 17.77 84.04 -52.86
N ALA A 736 18.67 84.25 -51.89
CA ALA A 736 18.96 83.25 -50.86
C ALA A 736 17.75 82.95 -49.96
N LEU A 737 17.00 83.99 -49.54
CA LEU A 737 15.76 83.83 -48.78
C LEU A 737 14.67 83.13 -49.59
N GLN A 738 14.58 83.40 -50.89
CA GLN A 738 13.62 82.75 -51.77
C GLN A 738 13.89 81.24 -51.89
N LEU A 739 15.16 80.84 -52.03
CA LEU A 739 15.57 79.43 -52.03
C LEU A 739 15.32 78.76 -50.67
N ALA A 740 15.63 79.45 -49.57
CA ALA A 740 15.34 78.94 -48.22
C ALA A 740 13.83 78.71 -48.01
N ASN A 741 12.98 79.62 -48.49
CA ASN A 741 11.52 79.46 -48.39
C ASN A 741 11.01 78.29 -49.24
N THR A 742 11.56 78.05 -50.42
CA THR A 742 11.19 76.88 -51.22
C THR A 742 11.62 75.57 -50.57
N GLN A 743 12.79 75.56 -49.94
CA GLN A 743 13.29 74.40 -49.20
C GLN A 743 12.42 74.11 -47.97
N LEU A 744 12.09 75.14 -47.17
CA LEU A 744 11.19 75.01 -46.02
C LEU A 744 9.78 74.55 -46.42
N ALA A 745 9.29 74.95 -47.59
CA ALA A 745 8.00 74.48 -48.11
C ALA A 745 8.03 72.98 -48.44
N ALA A 746 9.13 72.49 -49.03
CA ALA A 746 9.31 71.07 -49.32
C ALA A 746 9.44 70.24 -48.03
N GLU A 747 10.24 70.71 -47.07
CA GLU A 747 10.39 70.06 -45.75
C GLU A 747 9.06 70.02 -44.98
N LYS A 748 8.24 71.07 -45.09
CA LYS A 748 6.90 71.08 -44.50
C LYS A 748 5.98 70.02 -45.13
N GLU A 749 6.02 69.85 -46.45
CA GLU A 749 5.20 68.85 -47.13
C GLU A 749 5.63 67.42 -46.78
N GLU A 750 6.94 67.19 -46.66
CA GLU A 750 7.51 65.90 -46.23
C GLU A 750 7.12 65.58 -44.78
N ALA A 751 7.30 66.52 -43.86
CA ALA A 751 6.87 66.37 -42.46
C ALA A 751 5.36 66.13 -42.33
N GLN A 752 4.55 66.73 -43.20
CA GLN A 752 3.10 66.51 -43.21
C GLN A 752 2.74 65.08 -43.67
N LYS A 753 3.42 64.55 -44.68
CA LYS A 753 3.26 63.15 -45.11
C LYS A 753 3.69 62.17 -44.01
N GLU A 754 4.78 62.46 -43.31
CA GLU A 754 5.21 61.66 -42.16
C GLU A 754 4.17 61.70 -41.02
N LEU A 755 3.59 62.86 -40.72
CA LEU A 755 2.53 63.00 -39.72
C LEU A 755 1.26 62.22 -40.10
N GLU A 756 0.87 62.22 -41.37
CA GLU A 756 -0.27 61.44 -41.85
C GLU A 756 0.00 59.92 -41.77
N SER A 757 1.22 59.49 -42.10
CA SER A 757 1.61 58.08 -42.00
C SER A 757 1.66 57.58 -40.54
N THR A 758 2.16 58.41 -39.63
CA THR A 758 2.24 58.11 -38.20
C THR A 758 0.85 58.09 -37.56
N ASN A 759 -0.06 59.00 -37.95
CA ASN A 759 -1.45 58.96 -37.52
C ASN A 759 -2.18 57.68 -37.99
N LEU A 760 -1.92 57.22 -39.21
CA LEU A 760 -2.49 55.96 -39.71
C LEU A 760 -1.93 54.75 -38.93
N ALA A 761 -0.64 54.76 -38.60
CA ALA A 761 -0.03 53.73 -37.77
C ALA A 761 -0.60 53.74 -36.34
N PHE A 762 -0.81 54.93 -35.76
CA PHE A 762 -1.42 55.10 -34.45
C PHE A 762 -2.85 54.55 -34.40
N SER A 763 -3.66 54.84 -35.43
CA SER A 763 -5.03 54.30 -35.52
C SER A 763 -5.06 52.77 -35.56
N LYS A 764 -4.17 52.14 -36.34
CA LYS A 764 -4.02 50.67 -36.38
C LYS A 764 -3.57 50.12 -35.02
N LEU A 765 -2.62 50.77 -34.38
CA LEU A 765 -2.14 50.36 -33.06
C LEU A 765 -3.25 50.47 -32.01
N GLN A 766 -4.09 51.51 -32.08
CA GLN A 766 -5.23 51.70 -31.20
C GLN A 766 -6.28 50.59 -31.36
N THR A 767 -6.59 50.20 -32.61
CA THR A 767 -7.50 49.06 -32.85
C THR A 767 -6.95 47.75 -32.31
N LEU A 768 -5.64 47.52 -32.46
CA LEU A 768 -4.98 46.30 -32.00
C LEU A 768 -4.90 46.26 -30.48
N HIS A 769 -4.64 47.41 -29.84
CA HIS A 769 -4.69 47.57 -28.39
C HIS A 769 -6.10 47.28 -27.85
N ASN A 770 -7.16 47.82 -28.47
CA ASN A 770 -8.53 47.54 -28.05
C ASN A 770 -8.88 46.06 -28.18
N GLN A 771 -8.47 45.42 -29.27
CA GLN A 771 -8.72 43.99 -29.48
C GLN A 771 -7.97 43.13 -28.46
N LEU A 772 -6.70 43.43 -28.21
CA LEU A 772 -5.89 42.74 -27.20
C LEU A 772 -6.44 42.95 -25.78
N THR A 773 -7.02 44.13 -25.51
CA THR A 773 -7.66 44.44 -24.23
C THR A 773 -8.90 43.59 -24.01
N ILE A 774 -9.75 43.42 -25.03
CA ILE A 774 -10.93 42.55 -24.99
C ILE A 774 -10.51 41.08 -24.78
N GLU A 775 -9.53 40.60 -25.53
CA GLU A 775 -9.01 39.23 -25.37
C GLU A 775 -8.42 39.01 -23.96
N TYR A 776 -7.73 40.01 -23.41
CA TYR A 776 -7.22 39.96 -22.04
C TYR A 776 -8.35 39.90 -21.00
N GLU A 777 -9.41 40.70 -21.16
CA GLU A 777 -10.58 40.67 -20.28
C GLU A 777 -11.34 39.34 -20.34
N GLU A 778 -11.47 38.74 -21.53
CA GLU A 778 -12.07 37.41 -21.71
C GLU A 778 -11.24 36.31 -21.06
N GLN A 779 -9.91 36.35 -21.23
CA GLN A 779 -9.00 35.43 -20.55
C GLN A 779 -9.04 35.59 -19.03
N LEU A 780 -9.18 36.83 -18.53
CA LEU A 780 -9.33 37.10 -17.10
C LEU A 780 -10.62 36.45 -16.54
N LYS A 781 -11.74 36.58 -17.27
CA LYS A 781 -13.01 35.94 -16.90
C LYS A 781 -12.93 34.41 -16.91
N GLN A 782 -12.29 33.82 -17.91
CA GLN A 782 -12.08 32.37 -17.95
C GLN A 782 -11.20 31.89 -16.79
N LYS A 783 -10.12 32.62 -16.49
CA LYS A 783 -9.25 32.35 -15.36
C LYS A 783 -10.03 32.40 -14.03
N ASP A 784 -10.91 33.37 -13.85
CA ASP A 784 -11.73 33.46 -12.64
C ASP A 784 -12.77 32.35 -12.53
N SER A 785 -13.37 31.93 -13.64
CA SER A 785 -14.26 30.74 -13.68
C SER A 785 -13.51 29.48 -13.28
N LEU A 786 -12.36 29.20 -13.93
CA LEU A 786 -11.53 28.04 -13.62
C LEU A 786 -11.01 28.05 -12.18
N LYS A 787 -10.70 29.24 -11.63
CA LYS A 787 -10.31 29.40 -10.23
C LYS A 787 -11.43 29.03 -9.27
N ASN A 788 -12.69 29.32 -9.62
CA ASN A 788 -13.84 28.94 -8.81
C ASN A 788 -14.11 27.44 -8.88
N ASP A 789 -14.06 26.84 -10.08
CA ASP A 789 -14.20 25.39 -10.26
C ASP A 789 -13.12 24.63 -9.48
N LEU A 790 -11.87 25.13 -9.52
CA LEU A 790 -10.75 24.54 -8.78
C LEU A 790 -10.91 24.69 -7.26
N LYS A 791 -11.49 25.81 -6.77
CA LYS A 791 -11.83 25.97 -5.35
C LYS A 791 -12.92 24.97 -4.91
N GLU A 792 -13.94 24.77 -5.72
CA GLU A 792 -15.05 23.86 -5.42
C GLU A 792 -14.57 22.40 -5.41
N ALA A 793 -13.76 22.01 -6.39
CA ALA A 793 -13.09 20.71 -6.42
C ALA A 793 -12.16 20.51 -5.20
N ARG A 794 -11.38 21.53 -4.81
CA ARG A 794 -10.54 21.50 -3.60
C ARG A 794 -11.36 21.33 -2.33
N PHE A 795 -12.52 21.99 -2.23
CA PHE A 795 -13.41 21.84 -1.07
C PHE A 795 -13.96 20.41 -0.97
N SER A 796 -14.44 19.85 -2.08
CA SER A 796 -14.93 18.46 -2.12
C SER A 796 -13.83 17.43 -1.81
N LEU A 797 -12.63 17.62 -2.34
CA LEU A 797 -11.46 16.77 -2.03
C LEU A 797 -11.06 16.86 -0.56
N LYS A 798 -11.07 18.07 0.02
CA LYS A 798 -10.77 18.27 1.44
C LYS A 798 -11.80 17.58 2.33
N GLU A 799 -13.07 17.64 1.97
CA GLU A 799 -14.13 16.93 2.69
C GLU A 799 -13.93 15.40 2.63
N LYS A 800 -13.67 14.83 1.44
CA LYS A 800 -13.35 13.41 1.28
C LYS A 800 -12.10 12.99 2.06
N LEU A 801 -11.06 13.84 2.07
CA LEU A 801 -9.84 13.59 2.85
C LEU A 801 -10.13 13.55 4.35
N THR A 802 -10.97 14.45 4.86
CA THR A 802 -11.36 14.44 6.28
C THR A 802 -12.18 13.19 6.64
N GLN A 803 -13.06 12.75 5.74
CA GLN A 803 -13.81 11.50 5.92
C GLN A 803 -12.86 10.30 5.97
N LEU A 804 -11.91 10.20 5.03
CA LEU A 804 -10.93 9.11 4.99
C LEU A 804 -10.03 9.09 6.24
N LYS A 805 -9.56 10.26 6.70
CA LYS A 805 -8.78 10.36 7.97
C LYS A 805 -9.58 9.88 9.18
N SER A 806 -10.88 10.19 9.22
CA SER A 806 -11.75 9.69 10.29
C SER A 806 -11.85 8.16 10.27
N VAL A 807 -11.95 7.54 9.09
CA VAL A 807 -12.00 6.08 8.92
C VAL A 807 -10.65 5.45 9.30
N GLU A 808 -9.54 6.03 8.86
CA GLU A 808 -8.19 5.56 9.23
C GLU A 808 -7.99 5.56 10.76
N SER A 809 -8.45 6.61 11.44
CA SER A 809 -8.36 6.70 12.91
C SER A 809 -9.18 5.62 13.62
N LYS A 810 -10.34 5.23 13.06
CA LYS A 810 -11.19 4.16 13.60
C LYS A 810 -10.53 2.80 13.41
N LEU A 811 -10.06 2.51 12.20
CA LEU A 811 -9.36 1.26 11.88
C LEU A 811 -8.08 1.08 12.71
N LYS A 812 -7.35 2.17 13.01
CA LYS A 812 -6.18 2.11 13.92
C LYS A 812 -6.57 1.68 15.33
N ARG A 813 -7.65 2.25 15.90
CA ARG A 813 -8.14 1.86 17.23
C ARG A 813 -8.63 0.41 17.24
N GLU A 814 -9.35 -0.03 16.21
CA GLU A 814 -9.79 -1.43 16.09
C GLU A 814 -8.60 -2.39 16.02
N ASN A 815 -7.55 -2.04 15.28
CA ASN A 815 -6.35 -2.87 15.18
C ASN A 815 -5.59 -2.95 16.52
N GLU A 816 -5.52 -1.86 17.27
CA GLU A 816 -4.97 -1.86 18.63
C GLU A 816 -5.82 -2.72 19.58
N GLN A 817 -7.14 -2.65 19.48
CA GLN A 817 -8.06 -3.47 20.27
C GLN A 817 -7.94 -4.96 19.93
N LEU A 818 -7.92 -5.30 18.63
CA LEU A 818 -7.74 -6.69 18.17
C LEU A 818 -6.38 -7.26 18.61
N LYS A 819 -5.34 -6.44 18.68
CA LYS A 819 -4.05 -6.85 19.27
C LYS A 819 -4.18 -7.15 20.76
N ALA A 820 -4.91 -6.34 21.52
CA ALA A 820 -5.17 -6.61 22.93
C ALA A 820 -5.97 -7.91 23.13
N ASP A 821 -7.00 -8.14 22.31
CA ASP A 821 -7.81 -9.36 22.34
C ASP A 821 -7.02 -10.60 21.92
N LEU A 822 -6.09 -10.46 20.96
CA LEU A 822 -5.18 -11.55 20.59
C LEU A 822 -4.27 -11.93 21.77
N ILE A 823 -3.82 -10.95 22.55
CA ILE A 823 -3.01 -11.20 23.76
C ILE A 823 -3.85 -11.95 24.79
N THR A 824 -5.11 -11.58 25.05
CA THR A 824 -5.95 -12.30 26.02
C THR A 824 -6.26 -13.73 25.55
N VAL A 825 -6.56 -13.93 24.27
CA VAL A 825 -6.75 -15.28 23.70
C VAL A 825 -5.50 -16.15 23.83
N LYS A 826 -4.29 -15.57 23.74
CA LYS A 826 -3.04 -16.31 23.98
C LYS A 826 -2.88 -16.79 25.43
N HIS A 827 -3.55 -16.17 26.40
CA HIS A 827 -3.51 -16.59 27.81
C HIS A 827 -4.54 -17.70 28.14
N LEU A 828 -5.63 -17.83 27.37
CA LEU A 828 -6.66 -18.85 27.58
C LEU A 828 -6.15 -20.31 27.62
N PRO A 829 -5.19 -20.73 26.77
CA PRO A 829 -4.64 -22.09 26.84
C PRO A 829 -3.97 -22.40 28.18
N ALA A 830 -3.32 -21.42 28.79
CA ALA A 830 -2.69 -21.57 30.10
C ALA A 830 -3.75 -21.68 31.21
N GLU A 831 -4.83 -20.90 31.14
CA GLU A 831 -5.96 -21.02 32.06
C GLU A 831 -6.69 -22.36 31.91
N HIS A 832 -6.92 -22.81 30.67
CA HIS A 832 -7.54 -24.10 30.39
C HIS A 832 -6.66 -25.27 30.87
N ALA A 833 -5.34 -25.18 30.74
CA ALA A 833 -4.41 -26.16 31.29
C ALA A 833 -4.53 -26.25 32.82
N LYS A 834 -4.57 -25.09 33.49
CA LYS A 834 -4.74 -25.02 34.95
C LYS A 834 -6.06 -25.61 35.41
N LEU A 835 -7.16 -25.29 34.73
CA LEU A 835 -8.49 -25.83 35.03
C LEU A 835 -8.54 -27.35 34.82
N LYS A 836 -7.85 -27.86 33.78
CA LYS A 836 -7.75 -29.31 33.53
C LYS A 836 -7.01 -30.04 34.64
N ASP A 837 -5.98 -29.43 35.20
CA ASP A 837 -5.26 -29.98 36.35
C ASP A 837 -6.11 -29.96 37.63
N ASP A 838 -6.89 -28.89 37.84
CA ASP A 838 -7.87 -28.83 38.94
C ASP A 838 -8.95 -29.92 38.81
N PHE A 839 -9.46 -30.17 37.61
CA PHE A 839 -10.40 -31.27 37.36
C PHE A 839 -9.80 -32.65 37.65
N ARG A 840 -8.53 -32.87 37.27
CA ARG A 840 -7.82 -34.12 37.60
C ARG A 840 -7.65 -34.30 39.10
N ALA A 841 -7.32 -33.23 39.82
CA ALA A 841 -7.20 -33.26 41.27
C ALA A 841 -8.54 -33.61 41.93
N LEU A 842 -9.64 -32.96 41.51
CA LEU A 842 -10.99 -33.27 41.99
C LEU A 842 -11.43 -34.70 41.68
N PHE A 843 -11.12 -35.21 40.48
CA PHE A 843 -11.44 -36.59 40.12
C PHE A 843 -10.69 -37.59 41.02
N THR A 844 -9.42 -37.30 41.33
CA THR A 844 -8.61 -38.13 42.24
C THR A 844 -9.18 -38.13 43.65
N VAL A 845 -9.67 -36.99 44.14
CA VAL A 845 -10.34 -36.89 45.44
C VAL A 845 -11.66 -37.68 45.45
N ASN A 846 -12.45 -37.62 44.39
CA ASN A 846 -13.70 -38.35 44.28
C ASN A 846 -13.48 -39.88 44.27
N GLU A 847 -12.48 -40.36 43.52
CA GLU A 847 -12.14 -41.79 43.53
C GLU A 847 -11.67 -42.26 44.91
N LYS A 848 -10.90 -41.44 45.65
CA LYS A 848 -10.54 -41.74 47.04
C LYS A 848 -11.77 -41.85 47.95
N LEU A 849 -12.70 -40.89 47.84
CA LEU A 849 -13.95 -40.94 48.61
C LEU A 849 -14.79 -42.17 48.29
N LYS A 850 -14.85 -42.61 47.03
CA LYS A 850 -15.53 -43.86 46.66
C LYS A 850 -14.87 -45.08 47.28
N THR A 851 -13.53 -45.16 47.27
CA THR A 851 -12.82 -46.26 47.92
C THR A 851 -13.07 -46.27 49.42
N ASP A 852 -13.04 -45.11 50.08
CA ASP A 852 -13.32 -45.01 51.52
C ASP A 852 -14.75 -45.41 51.85
N LEU A 853 -15.72 -45.04 51.01
CA LEU A 853 -17.13 -45.42 51.19
C LEU A 853 -17.34 -46.93 50.99
N ARG A 854 -16.61 -47.55 50.05
CA ARG A 854 -16.64 -49.00 49.86
C ARG A 854 -16.00 -49.75 51.02
N ASN A 855 -14.85 -49.29 51.50
CA ASN A 855 -14.23 -49.83 52.72
C ASN A 855 -15.19 -49.70 53.92
N GLY A 856 -15.91 -48.58 54.03
CA GLY A 856 -16.95 -48.40 55.04
C GLY A 856 -18.07 -49.44 54.96
N LEU A 857 -18.55 -49.78 53.75
CA LEU A 857 -19.54 -50.83 53.55
C LEU A 857 -18.99 -52.21 53.93
N ASP A 858 -17.76 -52.54 53.54
CA ASP A 858 -17.13 -53.81 53.90
C ASP A 858 -16.94 -53.95 55.42
N THR A 859 -16.58 -52.85 56.11
CA THR A 859 -16.51 -52.85 57.58
C THR A 859 -17.88 -53.05 58.23
N LYS A 860 -18.96 -52.53 57.62
CA LYS A 860 -20.33 -52.75 58.10
C LYS A 860 -20.75 -54.21 57.95
N GLU A 861 -20.46 -54.85 56.81
CA GLU A 861 -20.72 -56.28 56.62
C GLU A 861 -19.95 -57.13 57.64
N LEU A 862 -18.71 -56.75 57.94
CA LEU A 862 -17.90 -57.42 58.96
C LEU A 862 -18.53 -57.28 60.35
N ILE A 863 -19.04 -56.10 60.71
CA ILE A 863 -19.74 -55.88 61.98
C ILE A 863 -21.02 -56.73 62.05
N GLU A 864 -21.83 -56.78 60.99
CA GLU A 864 -23.04 -57.61 60.94
C GLU A 864 -22.73 -59.11 61.08
N SER A 865 -21.57 -59.57 60.57
CA SER A 865 -21.09 -60.94 60.79
C SER A 865 -20.74 -61.20 62.26
N HIS A 866 -20.01 -60.28 62.89
CA HIS A 866 -19.67 -60.40 64.32
C HIS A 866 -20.91 -60.32 65.21
N GLU A 867 -21.92 -59.53 64.86
CA GLU A 867 -23.21 -59.50 65.57
C GLU A 867 -23.91 -60.86 65.51
N LYS A 868 -23.94 -61.52 64.33
CA LYS A 868 -24.48 -62.88 64.21
C LYS A 868 -23.72 -63.90 65.05
N GLU A 869 -22.39 -63.83 65.09
CA GLU A 869 -21.58 -64.70 65.96
C GLU A 869 -21.87 -64.46 67.44
N MET A 870 -22.03 -63.20 67.84
CA MET A 870 -22.42 -62.82 69.20
C MET A 870 -23.81 -63.35 69.57
N GLU A 871 -24.77 -63.34 68.64
CA GLU A 871 -26.10 -63.92 68.82
C GLU A 871 -26.02 -65.44 69.08
N ILE A 872 -25.19 -66.15 68.32
CA ILE A 872 -24.94 -67.59 68.49
C ILE A 872 -24.27 -67.88 69.83
N LEU A 873 -23.29 -67.07 70.24
CA LEU A 873 -22.63 -67.21 71.53
C LEU A 873 -23.58 -66.93 72.70
N LYS A 874 -24.46 -65.93 72.58
CA LYS A 874 -25.54 -65.69 73.56
C LYS A 874 -26.46 -66.90 73.70
N SER A 875 -26.89 -67.48 72.58
CA SER A 875 -27.69 -68.71 72.57
C SER A 875 -27.01 -69.86 73.32
N LYS A 876 -25.72 -70.11 73.05
CA LYS A 876 -24.94 -71.15 73.75
C LYS A 876 -24.80 -70.87 75.25
N LEU A 877 -24.62 -69.60 75.62
CA LEU A 877 -24.56 -69.18 77.03
C LEU A 877 -25.90 -69.41 77.75
N THR A 878 -27.03 -69.12 77.09
CA THR A 878 -28.36 -69.40 77.66
C THR A 878 -28.59 -70.90 77.88
N ASP A 879 -28.15 -71.75 76.96
CA ASP A 879 -28.27 -73.21 77.10
C ASP A 879 -27.38 -73.74 78.24
N SER A 880 -26.15 -73.20 78.38
CA SER A 880 -25.27 -73.53 79.50
C SER A 880 -25.83 -73.06 80.84
N ASN A 881 -26.46 -71.89 80.89
CA ASN A 881 -27.12 -71.38 82.10
C ASN A 881 -28.33 -72.23 82.48
N ALA A 882 -29.11 -72.70 81.52
CA ALA A 882 -30.21 -73.64 81.78
C ALA A 882 -29.70 -74.96 82.38
N ARG A 883 -28.60 -75.51 81.85
CA ARG A 883 -27.94 -76.70 82.42
C ARG A 883 -27.43 -76.44 83.83
N TYR A 884 -26.83 -75.28 84.08
CA TYR A 884 -26.40 -74.88 85.42
C TYR A 884 -27.57 -74.79 86.41
N MET A 885 -28.72 -74.24 86.01
CA MET A 885 -29.91 -74.21 86.86
C MET A 885 -30.42 -75.61 87.21
N VAL A 886 -30.44 -76.53 86.25
CA VAL A 886 -30.84 -77.94 86.50
C VAL A 886 -29.88 -78.61 87.48
N LEU A 887 -28.57 -78.42 87.30
CA LEU A 887 -27.55 -78.90 88.24
C LEU A 887 -27.73 -78.30 89.63
N GLN A 888 -27.98 -76.99 89.71
CA GLN A 888 -28.22 -76.29 90.98
C GLN A 888 -29.44 -76.86 91.71
N GLN A 889 -30.53 -77.13 90.99
CA GLN A 889 -31.73 -77.76 91.52
C GLN A 889 -31.45 -79.18 92.02
N MET A 890 -30.67 -79.98 91.28
CA MET A 890 -30.23 -81.32 91.73
C MET A 890 -29.38 -81.26 93.00
N THR A 891 -28.44 -80.31 93.11
CA THR A 891 -27.69 -80.12 94.35
C THR A 891 -28.57 -79.70 95.52
N SER A 892 -29.58 -78.84 95.28
CA SER A 892 -30.53 -78.47 96.34
C SER A 892 -31.27 -79.71 96.84
N THR A 893 -31.80 -80.55 95.94
CA THR A 893 -32.48 -81.80 96.35
C THR A 893 -31.55 -82.73 97.11
N PHE A 894 -30.28 -82.87 96.70
CA PHE A 894 -29.32 -83.69 97.46
C PHE A 894 -28.97 -83.11 98.82
N VAL A 895 -28.97 -81.79 98.98
CA VAL A 895 -28.77 -81.13 100.28
C VAL A 895 -29.98 -81.35 101.19
N GLU A 896 -31.20 -81.25 100.65
CA GLU A 896 -32.45 -81.59 101.34
C GLU A 896 -32.45 -83.06 101.79
N ASP A 897 -32.10 -83.99 100.89
CA ASP A 897 -32.02 -85.42 101.18
C ASP A 897 -30.96 -85.70 102.25
N ARG A 898 -29.77 -85.07 102.16
CA ARG A 898 -28.72 -85.19 103.18
C ARG A 898 -29.18 -84.64 104.53
N ARG A 899 -29.94 -83.53 104.54
CA ARG A 899 -30.49 -82.94 105.75
C ARG A 899 -31.52 -83.89 106.39
N SER A 900 -32.45 -84.43 105.60
CA SER A 900 -33.43 -85.41 106.06
C SER A 900 -32.75 -86.66 106.62
N LEU A 901 -31.71 -87.16 105.94
CA LEU A 901 -30.93 -88.30 106.41
C LEU A 901 -30.20 -87.98 107.74
N MET A 902 -29.61 -86.79 107.86
CA MET A 902 -28.99 -86.34 109.12
C MET A 902 -30.01 -86.21 110.25
N GLU A 903 -31.23 -85.78 109.95
CA GLU A 903 -32.33 -85.70 110.92
C GLU A 903 -32.75 -87.10 111.39
N HIS A 904 -32.84 -88.06 110.47
CA HIS A 904 -33.05 -89.48 110.80
C HIS A 904 -31.90 -90.07 111.64
N VAL A 905 -30.65 -89.79 111.29
CA VAL A 905 -29.47 -90.23 112.07
C VAL A 905 -29.48 -89.60 113.46
N THR A 906 -29.81 -88.32 113.56
CA THR A 906 -29.92 -87.62 114.85
C THR A 906 -31.00 -88.27 115.71
N MET A 907 -32.18 -88.54 115.13
CA MET A 907 -33.27 -89.23 115.83
C MET A 907 -32.87 -90.64 116.30
N LEU A 908 -32.09 -91.38 115.50
CA LEU A 908 -31.53 -92.68 115.89
C LEU A 908 -30.55 -92.56 117.05
N ILE A 909 -29.69 -91.53 117.05
CA ILE A 909 -28.76 -91.26 118.15
C ILE A 909 -29.53 -90.91 119.43
N THR A 910 -30.60 -90.12 119.34
CA THR A 910 -31.46 -89.80 120.49
C THR A 910 -32.10 -91.06 121.05
N GLN A 911 -32.65 -91.92 120.19
CA GLN A 911 -33.22 -93.22 120.60
C GLN A 911 -32.16 -94.14 121.23
N TYR A 912 -30.95 -94.19 120.69
CA TYR A 912 -29.83 -94.92 121.29
C TYR A 912 -29.45 -94.35 122.66
N HIS A 913 -29.47 -93.02 122.82
CA HIS A 913 -29.18 -92.38 124.10
C HIS A 913 -30.26 -92.67 125.14
N GLU A 914 -31.55 -92.62 124.77
CA GLU A 914 -32.66 -93.00 125.65
C GLU A 914 -32.54 -94.46 126.10
N LEU A 915 -32.30 -95.39 125.16
CA LEU A 915 -32.10 -96.81 125.49
C LEU A 915 -30.88 -97.04 126.40
N LEU A 916 -29.77 -96.33 126.15
CA LEU A 916 -28.57 -96.42 126.97
C LEU A 916 -28.83 -95.89 128.39
N THR A 917 -29.59 -94.79 128.51
CA THR A 917 -29.97 -94.21 129.81
C THR A 917 -30.86 -95.19 130.57
N GLN A 918 -31.82 -95.79 129.89
CA GLN A 918 -32.71 -96.80 130.48
C GLN A 918 -31.96 -98.07 130.91
N SER A 919 -30.99 -98.52 130.11
CA SER A 919 -30.12 -99.65 130.48
C SER A 919 -29.20 -99.33 131.67
N LEU A 920 -28.80 -98.07 131.85
CA LEU A 920 -28.01 -97.64 133.01
C LEU A 920 -28.89 -97.57 134.28
N GLU A 921 -30.13 -97.08 134.16
CA GLU A 921 -31.12 -97.09 135.26
C GLU A 921 -31.49 -98.53 135.69
N ASP A 922 -31.70 -99.44 134.73
CA ASP A 922 -31.97 -100.86 135.00
C ASP A 922 -30.79 -101.53 135.74
N LYS A 923 -29.56 -101.14 135.41
CA LYS A 923 -28.35 -101.65 136.07
C LYS A 923 -28.21 -101.13 137.51
N GLU A 924 -28.56 -99.87 137.77
CA GLU A 924 -28.63 -99.34 139.13
C GLU A 924 -29.69 -100.07 139.97
N GLN A 925 -30.85 -100.40 139.37
CA GLN A 925 -31.87 -101.21 140.04
C GLN A 925 -31.37 -102.62 140.38
N TYR A 926 -30.64 -103.27 139.47
CA TYR A 926 -30.06 -104.61 139.71
C TYR A 926 -29.07 -104.62 140.88
N HIS A 927 -28.23 -103.59 141.00
CA HIS A 927 -27.30 -103.46 142.13
C HIS A 927 -28.01 -103.20 143.47
N LEU A 928 -29.19 -102.57 143.45
CA LEU A 928 -30.01 -102.38 144.65
C LEU A 928 -30.60 -103.72 145.14
N GLU A 929 -31.06 -104.58 144.22
CA GLU A 929 -31.59 -105.91 144.55
C GLU A 929 -30.51 -106.86 145.08
N GLU A 930 -29.31 -106.83 144.49
CA GLU A 930 -28.18 -107.67 144.91
C GLU A 930 -27.74 -107.37 146.35
N LYS A 931 -27.82 -106.09 146.75
CA LYS A 931 -27.47 -105.64 148.11
C LYS A 931 -28.45 -106.12 149.17
N ASN A 932 -29.72 -106.31 148.83
CA ASN A 932 -30.72 -106.83 149.76
C ASN A 932 -30.57 -108.35 149.98
N ASN A 933 -30.19 -109.10 148.94
CA ASN A 933 -29.99 -110.55 149.08
C ASN A 933 -28.76 -110.90 149.95
N ALA A 934 -27.69 -110.08 149.91
CA ALA A 934 -26.50 -110.28 150.75
C ALA A 934 -26.76 -110.13 152.27
N LEU A 935 -27.85 -109.48 152.68
CA LEU A 935 -28.25 -109.39 154.08
C LEU A 935 -28.92 -110.67 154.61
N VAL A 936 -29.52 -111.47 153.73
CA VAL A 936 -30.19 -112.73 154.11
C VAL A 936 -29.16 -113.84 154.34
N ASP A 937 -28.11 -113.90 153.53
CA ASP A 937 -27.11 -114.98 153.60
C ASP A 937 -26.19 -114.89 154.83
N ASN A 938 -25.93 -113.68 155.35
CA ASN A 938 -25.04 -113.52 156.49
C ASN A 938 -25.64 -113.98 157.83
N LEU A 939 -26.96 -114.06 157.97
CA LEU A 939 -27.58 -114.52 159.21
C LEU A 939 -27.67 -116.05 159.31
N LEU A 940 -27.65 -116.77 158.19
CA LEU A 940 -27.63 -118.24 158.20
C LEU A 940 -26.27 -118.81 158.67
N ILE A 941 -25.18 -118.06 158.49
CA ILE A 941 -23.83 -118.52 158.86
C ILE A 941 -23.60 -118.50 160.38
N ILE A 942 -24.33 -117.67 161.14
CA ILE A 942 -24.24 -117.64 162.61
C ILE A 942 -24.85 -118.89 163.25
N TYR A 943 -25.79 -119.57 162.57
CA TYR A 943 -26.45 -120.77 163.08
C TYR A 943 -25.51 -121.99 163.20
N TYR A 944 -24.41 -122.03 162.43
CA TYR A 944 -23.55 -123.21 162.37
C TYR A 944 -22.28 -123.14 163.24
N PHE A 945 -21.82 -121.95 163.63
CA PHE A 945 -20.49 -121.85 164.26
C PHE A 945 -20.45 -121.90 165.78
N TYR A 946 -21.57 -121.69 166.50
CA TYR A 946 -21.53 -121.69 167.97
C TYR A 946 -21.84 -123.03 168.64
N ASN A 947 -22.01 -124.11 167.86
CA ASN A 947 -22.20 -125.46 168.39
C ASN A 947 -20.89 -126.22 168.68
N TYR A 948 -19.70 -125.61 168.58
CA TYR A 948 -18.43 -126.37 168.67
C TYR A 948 -17.42 -126.02 169.75
N TYR A 949 -17.50 -124.92 170.50
CA TYR A 949 -16.55 -124.73 171.61
C TYR A 949 -17.21 -124.15 172.87
N VAL A 950 -17.37 -125.06 173.84
CA VAL A 950 -17.21 -124.86 175.29
C VAL A 950 -18.51 -124.50 176.03
N ILE A 951 -19.11 -125.55 176.65
CA ILE A 951 -19.18 -125.50 178.11
C ILE A 951 -17.74 -125.44 178.61
N LEU A 952 -17.43 -124.32 179.24
CA LEU A 952 -17.97 -124.07 180.57
C LEU A 952 -19.37 -123.46 180.49
#